data_AF-A0A5C6MR58-F1
#
_entry.id   AF-A0A5C6MR58-F1
#
_cell.length_a   1.000
_cell.length_b   1.000
_cell.length_c   1.000
_cell.angle_alpha   90.00
_cell.angle_beta   90.00
_cell.angle_gamma   90.00
#
_symmetry.space_group_name_H-M   'P 1'
#
loop_
_entity.id
_entity.type
_entity.pdbx_description
1 polymer ?
#
loop_
_entity_poly.entity_id
_entity_poly.type
_entity_poly.pdbx_seq_one_letter_code
_entity_poly.pdbx_strand_id
1 'polypeptide(L)'
;MHGEALRDGSTLGRFPSITLGVVDGAEVEATEPEESEESESACRQWLRKICPCCHPKPDDDSKDALVTAIDDDDDEGEPTPEKPEKPEKPETGGSELEDLLLRVRSVDLMKSAQGVNRTKHHTDLYHTDAFIIRRGQNFQMGISLSRPFDPKNDKLHLILKTGPLPTVAKGTQVDVPLVESLVGGRWEAAAVKQEGNRIQLSVNSPATTAIGRYQLTVETTCVGGHAVSTHDPANDVYILFNPWCEEDTVFMDSEEERWEYVLNDVGRIYYGTQDQIGQRTWNYGQFDDGILAICLFILEKSGTPPSGWGDPVNVVRVISAMINAVDDNGVLVGNWSGNYSAGTSPTVWSGSIEILREYHKNNAAPVKYGQCWAFAGVFTTVLRCLGIPARTVTNYSSAHDTDVSLTTDVYLDENLDPINHLNTDSVWNFHVWNDCWMARPDLPLGNGGWQAVDATPQETSQGTFRCGPTALTAVRNGYVYLKHDTPFVFAEVNSDKIYWQKNADGTFNQIYSEKKTVGHSISTKAVGSDERSDITHLYKHAEGTEQERIAVETACRYGSKAAAYSSSAAEDVSLKVSMDGKGPKMGQDADLSITMVNSSAEHRTIVLHSQVSVVYYTGVHKAIIGQDRTDVNIQPN
;
A
#
# COMPACT_ATOMS: atom_id res chain seq x y z
N MET A 1 -13.70 17.07 22.22
CA MET A 1 -14.08 16.27 23.39
C MET A 1 -13.49 14.90 23.19
N HIS A 2 -12.84 14.30 24.19
CA HIS A 2 -12.45 12.89 24.09
C HIS A 2 -13.68 12.02 24.36
N GLY A 3 -13.90 11.02 23.52
CA GLY A 3 -14.89 9.97 23.77
C GLY A 3 -14.15 8.69 24.11
N GLU A 4 -14.19 8.29 25.39
CA GLU A 4 -13.61 7.03 25.84
C GLU A 4 -14.47 5.86 25.31
N ALA A 5 -13.89 5.02 24.47
CA ALA A 5 -14.55 3.83 23.96
C ALA A 5 -14.43 2.69 24.99
N LEU A 6 -15.44 2.56 25.86
CA LEU A 6 -15.58 1.42 26.77
C LEU A 6 -15.61 0.11 25.97
N ARG A 7 -14.51 -0.64 25.97
CA ARG A 7 -14.37 -1.96 25.32
C ARG A 7 -14.91 -3.04 26.25
N ASP A 8 -16.11 -3.56 25.97
CA ASP A 8 -16.59 -4.81 26.59
C ASP A 8 -15.93 -6.02 25.88
N GLY A 9 -15.10 -6.77 26.60
CA GLY A 9 -14.35 -7.90 26.06
C GLY A 9 -15.19 -9.12 25.68
N SER A 10 -16.49 -9.17 25.99
CA SER A 10 -17.33 -10.36 25.83
C SER A 10 -17.80 -10.66 24.39
N THR A 11 -17.65 -9.71 23.45
CA THR A 11 -18.30 -9.78 22.11
C THR A 11 -17.36 -9.95 20.92
N LEU A 12 -16.03 -9.90 21.11
CA LEU A 12 -15.07 -9.97 20.01
C LEU A 12 -15.02 -11.35 19.33
N GLY A 13 -15.39 -11.39 18.04
CA GLY A 13 -15.11 -12.51 17.13
C GLY A 13 -16.18 -13.60 16.99
N ARG A 14 -17.39 -13.43 17.54
CA ARG A 14 -18.49 -14.40 17.33
C ARG A 14 -19.41 -14.01 16.17
N PHE A 15 -19.51 -14.89 15.16
CA PHE A 15 -20.62 -14.85 14.20
C PHE A 15 -21.90 -15.39 14.86
N PRO A 16 -23.07 -14.73 14.71
CA PRO A 16 -24.35 -15.30 15.12
C PRO A 16 -24.66 -16.57 14.30
N SER A 17 -24.87 -17.69 14.98
CA SER A 17 -25.29 -18.94 14.33
C SER A 17 -26.75 -18.82 13.90
N ILE A 18 -27.02 -18.81 12.59
CA ILE A 18 -28.39 -18.76 12.05
C ILE A 18 -29.06 -20.13 12.23
N THR A 19 -29.64 -20.35 13.40
CA THR A 19 -30.66 -21.39 13.61
C THR A 19 -31.99 -20.91 13.07
N LEU A 20 -32.53 -21.60 12.06
CA LEU A 20 -33.88 -21.38 11.54
C LEU A 20 -34.92 -21.81 12.59
N GLY A 21 -35.33 -20.86 13.44
CA GLY A 21 -36.43 -21.02 14.40
C GLY A 21 -37.78 -20.72 13.76
N VAL A 22 -38.80 -21.52 14.10
CA VAL A 22 -40.17 -21.36 13.62
C VAL A 22 -40.86 -20.20 14.36
N VAL A 23 -41.75 -19.49 13.65
CA VAL A 23 -42.57 -18.41 14.21
C VAL A 23 -43.72 -18.99 15.03
N ASP A 24 -43.84 -18.55 16.29
CA ASP A 24 -45.09 -18.47 17.03
C ASP A 24 -45.07 -17.16 17.84
N GLY A 25 -46.22 -16.49 17.98
CA GLY A 25 -46.30 -15.10 18.46
C GLY A 25 -47.16 -14.89 19.71
N ALA A 26 -46.83 -13.85 20.47
CA ALA A 26 -47.67 -13.28 21.51
C ALA A 26 -47.38 -11.77 21.66
N GLU A 27 -48.43 -10.95 21.70
CA GLU A 27 -48.38 -9.52 22.00
C GLU A 27 -48.61 -9.28 23.50
N VAL A 28 -47.90 -8.34 24.13
CA VAL A 28 -48.41 -7.51 25.24
C VAL A 28 -47.82 -6.10 25.14
N GLU A 29 -48.65 -5.13 25.53
CA GLU A 29 -48.60 -3.67 25.46
C GLU A 29 -47.33 -2.95 25.99
N ALA A 30 -47.26 -1.64 25.68
CA ALA A 30 -46.20 -0.72 26.12
C ALA A 30 -46.68 0.26 27.20
N THR A 31 -45.74 0.90 27.90
CA THR A 31 -45.99 1.98 28.87
C THR A 31 -44.97 3.11 28.71
N GLU A 32 -45.45 4.35 28.56
CA GLU A 32 -44.64 5.58 28.68
C GLU A 32 -44.29 5.84 30.17
N PRO A 33 -43.31 6.72 30.45
CA PRO A 33 -43.75 8.04 30.95
C PRO A 33 -42.88 9.27 30.57
N GLU A 34 -43.58 10.39 30.43
CA GLU A 34 -43.26 11.78 30.83
C GLU A 34 -42.08 12.56 30.18
N GLU A 35 -42.41 13.78 29.72
CA GLU A 35 -41.49 14.84 29.28
C GLU A 35 -41.03 15.73 30.45
N SER A 36 -39.81 16.28 30.42
CA SER A 36 -39.53 17.63 30.97
C SER A 36 -38.18 18.23 30.55
N GLU A 37 -38.24 19.53 30.21
CA GLU A 37 -37.18 20.56 30.24
C GLU A 37 -35.81 20.29 29.58
N GLU A 38 -35.65 20.79 28.34
CA GLU A 38 -34.33 21.06 27.75
C GLU A 38 -33.59 22.20 28.48
N SER A 39 -32.33 21.98 28.87
CA SER A 39 -31.44 23.03 29.37
C SER A 39 -30.32 23.37 28.37
N GLU A 40 -30.35 24.56 27.73
CA GLU A 40 -29.30 24.97 26.79
C GLU A 40 -27.92 25.14 27.47
N SER A 41 -26.95 24.30 27.10
CA SER A 41 -25.59 24.39 27.61
C SER A 41 -24.75 25.46 26.87
N ALA A 42 -24.49 26.59 27.54
CA ALA A 42 -23.36 27.53 27.44
C ALA A 42 -22.82 28.03 26.07
N CYS A 43 -22.64 27.19 25.05
CA CYS A 43 -21.94 27.56 23.80
C CYS A 43 -22.74 28.48 22.86
N ARG A 44 -24.06 28.60 23.02
CA ARG A 44 -24.91 29.46 22.16
C ARG A 44 -24.90 30.95 22.53
N GLN A 45 -24.40 31.33 23.71
CA GLN A 45 -24.43 32.74 24.15
C GLN A 45 -23.30 33.63 23.58
N TRP A 46 -22.33 33.08 22.82
CA TRP A 46 -21.16 33.86 22.35
C TRP A 46 -21.32 34.51 20.97
N LEU A 47 -22.29 34.09 20.14
CA LEU A 47 -22.42 34.52 18.74
C LEU A 47 -23.43 35.68 18.49
N ARG A 48 -23.54 36.64 19.41
CA ARG A 48 -24.40 37.85 19.23
C ARG A 48 -23.78 39.17 19.71
N LYS A 49 -22.69 39.63 19.08
CA LYS A 49 -22.30 41.06 19.02
C LYS A 49 -21.71 41.42 17.64
N ILE A 50 -22.41 42.26 16.87
CA ILE A 50 -22.21 42.54 15.42
C ILE A 50 -22.65 44.01 15.13
N CYS A 51 -22.15 44.77 14.15
CA CYS A 51 -20.80 44.88 13.54
C CYS A 51 -20.79 46.16 12.64
N PRO A 52 -20.13 47.28 13.01
CA PRO A 52 -20.36 48.57 12.35
C PRO A 52 -19.42 48.83 11.15
N CYS A 53 -19.44 47.98 10.13
CA CYS A 53 -18.81 48.28 8.83
C CYS A 53 -19.49 47.67 7.58
N CYS A 54 -20.65 46.99 7.72
CA CYS A 54 -21.44 46.50 6.60
C CYS A 54 -22.95 46.56 6.90
N HIS A 55 -23.64 47.59 6.39
CA HIS A 55 -25.09 47.58 6.20
C HIS A 55 -25.49 48.50 5.03
N PRO A 56 -26.42 48.08 4.15
CA PRO A 56 -26.96 48.91 3.07
C PRO A 56 -28.06 49.85 3.57
N LYS A 57 -28.60 50.67 2.66
CA LYS A 57 -29.94 51.28 2.79
C LYS A 57 -30.76 51.05 1.50
N PRO A 58 -32.11 51.03 1.59
CA PRO A 58 -33.00 50.55 0.53
C PRO A 58 -33.58 51.69 -0.34
N ASP A 59 -34.68 51.34 -1.04
CA ASP A 59 -35.57 52.11 -1.94
C ASP A 59 -35.13 52.04 -3.42
N ASP A 60 -35.98 51.70 -4.41
CA ASP A 60 -37.46 51.70 -4.48
C ASP A 60 -38.01 50.51 -5.34
N ASP A 61 -39.34 50.39 -5.47
CA ASP A 61 -40.09 49.19 -5.87
C ASP A 61 -40.40 49.04 -7.39
N SER A 62 -40.98 47.89 -7.78
CA SER A 62 -41.18 47.47 -9.19
C SER A 62 -42.64 47.40 -9.65
N LYS A 63 -42.91 47.55 -10.97
CA LYS A 63 -44.14 47.31 -11.81
C LYS A 63 -43.98 48.14 -13.11
N ASP A 64 -44.71 48.04 -14.24
CA ASP A 64 -45.73 47.15 -14.86
C ASP A 64 -45.77 47.53 -16.38
N ALA A 65 -46.34 46.84 -17.38
CA ALA A 65 -46.90 45.48 -17.57
C ALA A 65 -47.03 45.19 -19.11
N LEU A 66 -47.64 44.07 -19.51
CA LEU A 66 -48.23 43.85 -20.86
C LEU A 66 -49.70 44.41 -20.87
N VAL A 67 -50.55 44.43 -21.92
CA VAL A 67 -50.79 43.68 -23.18
C VAL A 67 -51.53 44.65 -24.16
N THR A 68 -51.53 44.59 -25.51
CA THR A 68 -52.33 43.78 -26.50
C THR A 68 -52.02 44.40 -27.90
N ALA A 69 -51.73 43.72 -29.02
CA ALA A 69 -52.44 42.68 -29.80
C ALA A 69 -53.34 43.22 -30.95
N ILE A 70 -53.21 42.60 -32.14
CA ILE A 70 -54.06 42.67 -33.35
C ILE A 70 -54.02 43.98 -34.17
N ASP A 71 -53.91 44.05 -35.51
CA ASP A 71 -53.16 43.34 -36.62
C ASP A 71 -53.11 44.40 -37.81
N ASP A 72 -53.00 44.23 -39.14
CA ASP A 72 -53.00 43.13 -40.15
C ASP A 72 -52.49 43.67 -41.54
N ASP A 73 -52.62 42.90 -42.64
CA ASP A 73 -52.55 43.24 -44.11
C ASP A 73 -51.20 43.41 -44.90
N ASP A 74 -51.27 42.99 -46.18
CA ASP A 74 -50.25 42.76 -47.25
C ASP A 74 -49.60 44.00 -47.95
N ASP A 75 -48.48 43.79 -48.67
CA ASP A 75 -48.30 44.18 -50.11
C ASP A 75 -47.11 43.45 -50.82
N GLU A 76 -47.02 43.54 -52.16
CA GLU A 76 -46.15 42.77 -53.08
C GLU A 76 -44.79 43.42 -53.47
N GLY A 77 -43.96 42.69 -54.26
CA GLY A 77 -43.43 43.28 -55.50
C GLY A 77 -41.92 43.47 -55.73
N GLU A 78 -41.33 42.58 -56.56
CA GLU A 78 -40.32 42.86 -57.62
C GLU A 78 -38.87 43.35 -57.27
N PRO A 79 -37.88 43.26 -58.22
CA PRO A 79 -36.46 43.08 -57.85
C PRO A 79 -35.41 44.03 -58.47
N THR A 80 -34.13 43.80 -58.09
CA THR A 80 -32.86 44.24 -58.77
C THR A 80 -32.50 45.74 -58.73
N PRO A 81 -31.22 46.18 -58.97
CA PRO A 81 -30.09 45.45 -59.58
C PRO A 81 -28.73 45.45 -58.83
N GLU A 82 -27.86 44.59 -59.39
CA GLU A 82 -26.39 44.52 -59.40
C GLU A 82 -25.53 45.50 -58.56
N LYS A 83 -24.49 44.94 -57.92
CA LYS A 83 -23.24 45.65 -57.58
C LYS A 83 -22.02 44.79 -57.96
N PRO A 84 -20.89 45.41 -58.34
CA PRO A 84 -19.84 44.74 -59.11
C PRO A 84 -18.86 43.92 -58.25
N GLU A 85 -18.15 43.03 -58.94
CA GLU A 85 -17.02 42.26 -58.44
C GLU A 85 -15.95 43.15 -57.79
N LYS A 86 -15.27 42.62 -56.77
CA LYS A 86 -14.02 43.17 -56.25
C LYS A 86 -12.86 42.25 -56.63
N PRO A 87 -11.70 42.80 -57.03
CA PRO A 87 -10.57 42.00 -57.44
C PRO A 87 -10.00 41.20 -56.26
N GLU A 88 -9.52 39.99 -56.57
CA GLU A 88 -8.77 39.16 -55.65
C GLU A 88 -7.52 39.89 -55.14
N LYS A 89 -7.21 39.73 -53.85
CA LYS A 89 -5.86 40.03 -53.35
C LYS A 89 -4.99 38.80 -53.61
N PRO A 90 -3.73 38.95 -54.04
CA PRO A 90 -2.82 37.83 -54.15
C PRO A 90 -2.58 37.24 -52.74
N GLU A 91 -2.77 35.93 -52.60
CA GLU A 91 -2.39 35.22 -51.39
C GLU A 91 -0.86 35.21 -51.27
N THR A 92 -0.33 35.90 -50.25
CA THR A 92 1.09 35.84 -49.92
C THR A 92 1.39 34.47 -49.32
N GLY A 93 2.24 33.68 -49.99
CA GLY A 93 2.48 32.27 -49.68
C GLY A 93 3.00 31.99 -48.26
N GLY A 94 2.09 31.74 -47.32
CA GLY A 94 2.42 31.18 -46.01
C GLY A 94 2.60 29.65 -46.02
N SER A 95 2.04 28.96 -47.03
CA SER A 95 1.95 27.49 -47.07
C SER A 95 3.30 26.78 -47.05
N GLU A 96 4.30 27.27 -47.81
CA GLU A 96 5.57 26.55 -48.01
C GLU A 96 6.43 26.46 -46.73
N LEU A 97 6.18 27.32 -45.74
CA LEU A 97 6.87 27.29 -44.45
C LEU A 97 6.22 26.32 -43.44
N GLU A 98 4.94 25.99 -43.59
CA GLU A 98 4.26 25.06 -42.69
C GLU A 98 4.62 23.59 -42.97
N ASP A 99 4.88 23.23 -44.23
CA ASP A 99 5.29 21.87 -44.65
C ASP A 99 6.72 21.51 -44.24
N LEU A 100 7.58 22.50 -43.98
CA LEU A 100 8.95 22.27 -43.49
C LEU A 100 8.98 21.76 -42.04
N LEU A 101 8.00 22.19 -41.22
CA LEU A 101 7.93 21.85 -39.81
C LEU A 101 7.50 20.39 -39.63
N LEU A 102 8.34 19.59 -38.98
CA LEU A 102 7.92 18.28 -38.52
C LEU A 102 6.85 18.46 -37.43
N ARG A 103 5.66 17.90 -37.64
CA ARG A 103 4.53 17.93 -36.70
C ARG A 103 3.99 16.52 -36.51
N VAL A 104 3.55 16.17 -35.30
CA VAL A 104 2.79 14.94 -35.05
C VAL A 104 1.34 15.13 -35.48
N ARG A 105 0.81 14.18 -36.25
CA ARG A 105 -0.59 14.08 -36.67
C ARG A 105 -1.41 13.12 -35.81
N SER A 106 -0.81 12.01 -35.35
CA SER A 106 -1.43 11.09 -34.40
C SER A 106 -0.40 10.22 -33.68
N VAL A 107 -0.77 9.74 -32.49
CA VAL A 107 -0.05 8.74 -31.70
C VAL A 107 -0.91 7.47 -31.65
N ASP A 108 -0.25 6.32 -31.64
CA ASP A 108 -0.86 4.99 -31.54
C ASP A 108 -0.04 4.15 -30.55
N LEU A 109 -0.56 4.01 -29.32
CA LEU A 109 0.09 3.27 -28.23
C LEU A 109 -0.07 1.74 -28.35
N MET A 110 -0.67 1.23 -29.44
CA MET A 110 -0.91 -0.20 -29.67
C MET A 110 -1.63 -0.86 -28.46
N LYS A 111 -2.55 -0.10 -27.85
CA LYS A 111 -3.02 -0.26 -26.46
C LYS A 111 -4.18 -1.23 -26.21
N SER A 112 -4.57 -2.02 -27.22
CA SER A 112 -5.58 -3.08 -27.07
C SER A 112 -5.18 -4.05 -25.95
N ALA A 113 -6.16 -4.55 -25.18
CA ALA A 113 -5.94 -5.56 -24.14
C ALA A 113 -5.31 -6.84 -24.72
N GLN A 114 -5.77 -7.29 -25.89
CA GLN A 114 -5.22 -8.42 -26.64
C GLN A 114 -4.02 -8.02 -27.52
N GLY A 115 -3.52 -6.78 -27.35
CA GLY A 115 -2.38 -6.23 -28.08
C GLY A 115 -1.05 -6.59 -27.45
N VAL A 116 -0.01 -6.70 -28.28
CA VAL A 116 1.34 -7.17 -27.91
C VAL A 116 1.92 -6.47 -26.69
N ASN A 117 1.63 -5.17 -26.49
CA ASN A 117 2.06 -4.45 -25.29
C ASN A 117 1.42 -5.02 -24.02
N ARG A 118 0.07 -4.98 -23.90
CA ARG A 118 -0.62 -5.32 -22.65
C ARG A 118 -0.46 -6.79 -22.27
N THR A 119 -0.50 -7.70 -23.24
CA THR A 119 -0.24 -9.13 -22.98
C THR A 119 1.20 -9.39 -22.52
N LYS A 120 2.20 -8.67 -23.05
CA LYS A 120 3.61 -8.82 -22.60
C LYS A 120 3.90 -8.16 -21.27
N HIS A 121 3.18 -7.09 -20.92
CA HIS A 121 3.31 -6.42 -19.62
C HIS A 121 2.44 -7.06 -18.54
N HIS A 122 1.66 -8.11 -18.85
CA HIS A 122 0.70 -8.73 -17.91
C HIS A 122 -0.27 -7.68 -17.34
N THR A 123 -0.84 -6.88 -18.24
CA THR A 123 -1.83 -5.81 -17.99
C THR A 123 -3.05 -5.93 -18.90
N ASP A 124 -3.22 -7.07 -19.58
CA ASP A 124 -4.34 -7.41 -20.44
C ASP A 124 -5.65 -7.66 -19.66
N LEU A 125 -5.58 -8.14 -18.41
CA LEU A 125 -6.76 -8.45 -17.58
C LEU A 125 -7.58 -7.22 -17.15
N TYR A 126 -6.97 -6.03 -17.02
CA TYR A 126 -7.68 -4.81 -16.57
C TYR A 126 -8.79 -4.41 -17.56
N HIS A 127 -10.03 -4.34 -17.09
CA HIS A 127 -11.21 -4.01 -17.89
C HIS A 127 -11.30 -2.51 -18.22
N THR A 128 -10.43 -2.03 -19.11
CA THR A 128 -10.38 -0.62 -19.56
C THR A 128 -9.62 -0.47 -20.88
N ASP A 129 -9.88 0.61 -21.63
CA ASP A 129 -9.14 1.02 -22.85
C ASP A 129 -7.94 1.96 -22.55
N ALA A 130 -7.59 2.14 -21.28
CA ALA A 130 -6.36 2.83 -20.88
C ALA A 130 -5.10 2.06 -21.33
N PHE A 131 -4.02 2.78 -21.64
CA PHE A 131 -2.74 2.13 -21.93
C PHE A 131 -1.98 1.87 -20.62
N ILE A 132 -1.93 0.60 -20.21
CA ILE A 132 -1.31 0.18 -18.95
C ILE A 132 -0.07 -0.66 -19.25
N ILE A 133 1.07 -0.28 -18.68
CA ILE A 133 2.35 -0.97 -18.79
C ILE A 133 2.98 -1.13 -17.40
N ARG A 134 4.03 -1.95 -17.32
CA ARG A 134 4.88 -2.11 -16.13
C ARG A 134 6.26 -1.53 -16.41
N ARG A 135 6.86 -0.88 -15.40
CA ARG A 135 8.20 -0.27 -15.48
C ARG A 135 9.31 -1.30 -15.74
N GLY A 136 10.51 -0.86 -16.14
CA GLY A 136 11.63 -1.79 -16.37
C GLY A 136 11.48 -2.69 -17.60
N GLN A 137 10.55 -2.38 -18.50
CA GLN A 137 10.20 -3.21 -19.65
C GLN A 137 9.81 -2.34 -20.86
N ASN A 138 10.21 -2.79 -22.06
CA ASN A 138 9.97 -2.05 -23.30
C ASN A 138 8.53 -2.23 -23.81
N PHE A 139 7.94 -1.13 -24.30
CA PHE A 139 6.69 -1.14 -25.07
C PHE A 139 6.88 -0.57 -26.49
N GLN A 140 5.93 -0.83 -27.39
CA GLN A 140 5.93 -0.30 -28.75
C GLN A 140 4.87 0.77 -28.97
N MET A 141 5.14 1.76 -29.82
CA MET A 141 4.16 2.77 -30.25
C MET A 141 4.40 3.22 -31.70
N GLY A 142 3.35 3.65 -32.38
CA GLY A 142 3.40 4.34 -33.66
C GLY A 142 3.20 5.85 -33.52
N ILE A 143 3.90 6.63 -34.33
CA ILE A 143 3.68 8.08 -34.47
C ILE A 143 3.53 8.39 -35.96
N SER A 144 2.44 9.08 -36.31
CA SER A 144 2.19 9.56 -37.67
C SER A 144 2.59 11.03 -37.77
N LEU A 145 3.43 11.39 -38.74
CA LEU A 145 4.06 12.71 -38.86
C LEU A 145 3.54 13.50 -40.09
N SER A 146 3.84 14.80 -40.15
CA SER A 146 3.51 15.67 -41.30
C SER A 146 4.18 15.21 -42.60
N ARG A 147 5.45 14.77 -42.49
CA ARG A 147 6.32 14.25 -43.56
C ARG A 147 7.16 13.08 -43.01
N PRO A 148 7.96 12.37 -43.83
CA PRO A 148 8.92 11.40 -43.32
C PRO A 148 9.92 12.03 -42.34
N PHE A 149 10.32 11.27 -41.32
CA PHE A 149 11.38 11.62 -40.38
C PHE A 149 12.75 11.48 -41.06
N ASP A 150 13.62 12.47 -40.89
CA ASP A 150 15.04 12.43 -41.29
C ASP A 150 15.94 12.41 -40.04
N PRO A 151 16.53 11.25 -39.67
CA PRO A 151 17.41 11.13 -38.50
C PRO A 151 18.63 12.06 -38.47
N LYS A 152 18.97 12.75 -39.57
CA LYS A 152 20.08 13.71 -39.62
C LYS A 152 19.68 15.14 -39.28
N ASN A 153 18.43 15.51 -39.56
CA ASN A 153 17.94 16.90 -39.53
C ASN A 153 16.77 17.11 -38.56
N ASP A 154 16.08 16.03 -38.19
CA ASP A 154 14.98 16.03 -37.22
C ASP A 154 15.42 15.40 -35.89
N LYS A 155 14.86 15.90 -34.79
CA LYS A 155 14.89 15.31 -33.46
C LYS A 155 13.47 15.08 -32.97
N LEU A 156 13.27 14.02 -32.20
CA LEU A 156 12.01 13.66 -31.58
C LEU A 156 12.27 13.26 -30.12
N HIS A 157 11.47 13.80 -29.21
CA HIS A 157 11.42 13.42 -27.80
C HIS A 157 9.98 13.06 -27.40
N LEU A 158 9.82 12.04 -26.57
CA LEU A 158 8.55 11.77 -25.88
C LEU A 158 8.64 12.42 -24.50
N ILE A 159 7.72 13.30 -24.17
CA ILE A 159 7.67 13.99 -22.88
C ILE A 159 6.53 13.37 -22.07
N LEU A 160 6.88 12.70 -20.98
CA LEU A 160 5.93 12.09 -20.05
C LEU A 160 5.90 12.89 -18.74
N LYS A 161 4.70 13.28 -18.28
CA LYS A 161 4.51 14.14 -17.10
C LYS A 161 3.49 13.54 -16.13
N THR A 162 3.81 13.47 -14.85
CA THR A 162 2.91 12.98 -13.78
C THR A 162 2.84 13.94 -12.59
N GLY A 163 1.70 13.94 -11.91
CA GLY A 163 1.39 14.85 -10.80
C GLY A 163 1.10 16.30 -11.22
N PRO A 164 0.72 17.17 -10.27
CA PRO A 164 0.33 18.55 -10.54
C PRO A 164 1.50 19.50 -10.83
N LEU A 165 2.72 19.12 -10.43
CA LEU A 165 3.96 19.90 -10.62
C LEU A 165 5.08 18.98 -11.15
N PRO A 166 5.00 18.59 -12.44
CA PRO A 166 5.98 17.69 -13.05
C PRO A 166 7.34 18.41 -13.23
N THR A 167 8.44 17.76 -12.83
CA THR A 167 9.81 18.31 -12.92
C THR A 167 10.83 17.21 -13.16
N VAL A 168 11.82 17.48 -14.04
CA VAL A 168 12.87 16.51 -14.41
C VAL A 168 13.72 16.12 -13.20
N ALA A 169 14.08 17.09 -12.36
CA ALA A 169 14.89 16.87 -11.15
C ALA A 169 14.22 15.99 -10.07
N LYS A 170 12.93 15.64 -10.24
CA LYS A 170 12.18 14.72 -9.35
C LYS A 170 11.67 13.47 -10.06
N GLY A 171 12.02 13.26 -11.33
CA GLY A 171 11.48 12.16 -12.16
C GLY A 171 9.99 12.27 -12.48
N THR A 172 9.33 13.39 -12.15
CA THR A 172 7.90 13.61 -12.42
C THR A 172 7.63 14.29 -13.77
N GLN A 173 8.68 14.83 -14.41
CA GLN A 173 8.77 14.95 -15.86
C GLN A 173 9.90 14.04 -16.35
N VAL A 174 9.69 13.38 -17.47
CA VAL A 174 10.66 12.53 -18.15
C VAL A 174 10.70 12.91 -19.62
N ASP A 175 11.90 13.24 -20.10
CA ASP A 175 12.15 13.60 -21.49
C ASP A 175 12.90 12.44 -22.17
N VAL A 176 12.21 11.68 -23.02
CA VAL A 176 12.72 10.44 -23.63
C VAL A 176 13.30 10.75 -25.03
N PRO A 177 14.63 10.71 -25.22
CA PRO A 177 15.24 10.97 -26.52
C PRO A 177 15.12 9.77 -27.47
N LEU A 178 15.05 10.06 -28.77
CA LEU A 178 15.26 9.07 -29.81
C LEU A 178 16.77 8.75 -29.97
N VAL A 179 17.14 7.48 -29.88
CA VAL A 179 18.51 6.95 -29.96
C VAL A 179 18.62 5.80 -30.98
N GLU A 180 19.85 5.48 -31.42
CA GLU A 180 20.11 4.39 -32.37
C GLU A 180 19.93 3.00 -31.75
N SER A 181 20.23 2.85 -30.46
CA SER A 181 20.09 1.59 -29.72
C SER A 181 19.77 1.89 -28.26
N LEU A 182 18.88 1.09 -27.67
CA LEU A 182 18.42 1.26 -26.29
C LEU A 182 19.44 0.69 -25.29
N VAL A 183 19.72 1.45 -24.23
CA VAL A 183 20.48 0.99 -23.06
C VAL A 183 19.51 0.63 -21.93
N GLY A 184 19.82 -0.45 -21.19
CA GLY A 184 19.05 -0.88 -20.02
C GLY A 184 19.01 0.16 -18.89
N GLY A 185 17.98 0.10 -18.05
CA GLY A 185 17.82 1.02 -16.91
C GLY A 185 17.62 2.51 -17.27
N ARG A 186 17.20 2.84 -18.50
CA ARG A 186 17.04 4.23 -18.98
C ARG A 186 15.73 4.50 -19.70
N TRP A 187 15.31 5.76 -19.64
CA TRP A 187 14.25 6.31 -20.49
C TRP A 187 14.85 6.72 -21.83
N GLU A 188 14.76 5.83 -22.81
CA GLU A 188 15.26 6.00 -24.18
C GLU A 188 14.24 5.40 -25.16
N ALA A 189 14.13 5.95 -26.37
CA ALA A 189 13.29 5.42 -27.45
C ALA A 189 14.14 5.12 -28.69
N ALA A 190 13.85 4.04 -29.42
CA ALA A 190 14.57 3.68 -30.65
C ALA A 190 13.61 3.37 -31.80
N ALA A 191 13.99 3.77 -33.01
CA ALA A 191 13.20 3.53 -34.21
C ALA A 191 13.28 2.06 -34.66
N VAL A 192 12.17 1.34 -34.57
CA VAL A 192 12.04 -0.07 -34.99
C VAL A 192 11.73 -0.18 -36.48
N LYS A 193 10.91 0.74 -37.00
CA LYS A 193 10.43 0.74 -38.39
C LYS A 193 10.04 2.15 -38.81
N GLN A 194 10.20 2.48 -40.08
CA GLN A 194 9.67 3.72 -40.67
C GLN A 194 9.06 3.40 -42.04
N GLU A 195 7.82 3.84 -42.26
CA GLU A 195 7.05 3.64 -43.49
C GLU A 195 6.42 4.97 -43.90
N GLY A 196 7.09 5.66 -44.83
CA GLY A 196 6.73 7.02 -45.23
C GLY A 196 6.73 7.97 -44.03
N ASN A 197 5.54 8.49 -43.71
CA ASN A 197 5.31 9.44 -42.61
C ASN A 197 5.08 8.77 -41.25
N ARG A 198 4.99 7.44 -41.16
CA ARG A 198 4.77 6.73 -39.88
C ARG A 198 6.08 6.13 -39.39
N ILE A 199 6.43 6.44 -38.15
CA ILE A 199 7.57 5.84 -37.43
C ILE A 199 7.04 4.96 -36.30
N GLN A 200 7.62 3.78 -36.12
CA GLN A 200 7.33 2.87 -35.01
C GLN A 200 8.52 2.84 -34.07
N LEU A 201 8.26 3.09 -32.79
CA LEU A 201 9.26 3.17 -31.73
C LEU A 201 9.15 1.96 -30.80
N SER A 202 10.29 1.56 -30.24
CA SER A 202 10.38 0.80 -28.99
C SER A 202 10.87 1.76 -27.91
N VAL A 203 10.16 1.83 -26.79
CA VAL A 203 10.44 2.77 -25.69
C VAL A 203 10.81 1.97 -24.44
N ASN A 204 11.94 2.29 -23.83
CA ASN A 204 12.40 1.72 -22.57
C ASN A 204 12.02 2.62 -21.38
N SER A 205 11.82 2.02 -20.21
CA SER A 205 11.63 2.71 -18.93
C SER A 205 12.50 2.05 -17.84
N PRO A 206 13.19 2.80 -16.97
CA PRO A 206 13.91 2.24 -15.83
C PRO A 206 12.99 1.47 -14.88
N ALA A 207 13.49 0.40 -14.27
CA ALA A 207 12.77 -0.35 -13.24
C ALA A 207 12.54 0.44 -11.93
N THR A 208 13.13 1.64 -11.79
CA THR A 208 12.93 2.57 -10.67
C THR A 208 11.90 3.68 -10.95
N THR A 209 11.27 3.68 -12.13
CA THR A 209 10.26 4.68 -12.52
C THR A 209 9.11 4.75 -11.50
N ALA A 210 8.64 5.96 -11.20
CA ALA A 210 7.45 6.14 -10.36
C ALA A 210 6.20 5.56 -11.02
N ILE A 211 5.35 4.90 -10.24
CA ILE A 211 4.06 4.43 -10.74
C ILE A 211 3.06 5.58 -10.86
N GLY A 212 2.04 5.40 -11.69
CA GLY A 212 0.93 6.34 -11.83
C GLY A 212 0.56 6.66 -13.27
N ARG A 213 -0.31 7.65 -13.43
CA ARG A 213 -0.75 8.16 -14.74
C ARG A 213 0.22 9.23 -15.23
N TYR A 214 0.71 9.06 -16.45
CA TYR A 214 1.58 9.99 -17.16
C TYR A 214 0.87 10.56 -18.39
N GLN A 215 0.80 11.89 -18.47
CA GLN A 215 0.41 12.61 -19.67
C GLN A 215 1.53 12.50 -20.70
N LEU A 216 1.19 12.12 -21.93
CA LEU A 216 2.13 12.02 -23.05
C LEU A 216 1.97 13.20 -24.02
N THR A 217 3.07 13.87 -24.33
CA THR A 217 3.21 14.79 -25.47
C THR A 217 4.48 14.47 -26.24
N VAL A 218 4.52 14.75 -27.54
CA VAL A 218 5.70 14.53 -28.39
C VAL A 218 6.25 15.88 -28.84
N GLU A 219 7.55 16.09 -28.64
CA GLU A 219 8.28 17.28 -29.07
C GLU A 219 9.16 16.95 -30.28
N THR A 220 9.08 17.76 -31.32
CA THR A 220 9.85 17.59 -32.57
C THR A 220 10.57 18.87 -32.94
N THR A 221 11.87 18.77 -33.20
CA THR A 221 12.74 19.90 -33.57
C THR A 221 13.42 19.60 -34.90
N CYS A 222 13.35 20.54 -35.83
CA CYS A 222 13.95 20.43 -37.16
C CYS A 222 14.51 21.81 -37.61
N VAL A 223 15.11 21.88 -38.80
CA VAL A 223 15.59 23.15 -39.38
C VAL A 223 14.46 24.18 -39.55
N GLY A 224 13.22 23.72 -39.78
CA GLY A 224 12.02 24.57 -39.85
C GLY A 224 11.51 25.10 -38.50
N GLY A 225 12.06 24.64 -37.37
CA GLY A 225 11.67 25.07 -36.02
C GLY A 225 11.28 23.93 -35.08
N HIS A 226 10.58 24.30 -34.01
CA HIS A 226 10.13 23.42 -32.93
C HIS A 226 8.59 23.29 -32.93
N ALA A 227 8.09 22.08 -32.69
CA ALA A 227 6.68 21.79 -32.53
C ALA A 227 6.44 20.84 -31.34
N VAL A 228 5.31 21.01 -30.66
CA VAL A 228 4.83 20.13 -29.59
C VAL A 228 3.45 19.61 -29.99
N SER A 229 3.18 18.33 -29.77
CA SER A 229 1.82 17.79 -29.93
C SER A 229 0.91 18.33 -28.83
N THR A 230 -0.36 18.62 -29.16
CA THR A 230 -1.40 18.79 -28.13
C THR A 230 -1.45 17.54 -27.24
N HIS A 231 -1.69 17.72 -25.94
CA HIS A 231 -2.00 16.59 -25.05
C HIS A 231 -3.38 16.02 -25.39
N ASP A 232 -3.47 14.70 -25.43
CA ASP A 232 -4.71 13.95 -25.60
C ASP A 232 -4.80 12.92 -24.46
N PRO A 233 -5.78 13.02 -23.55
CA PRO A 233 -5.98 12.07 -22.46
C PRO A 233 -6.17 10.62 -22.91
N ALA A 234 -6.60 10.36 -24.16
CA ALA A 234 -6.68 9.00 -24.69
C ALA A 234 -5.30 8.34 -24.89
N ASN A 235 -4.23 9.14 -24.86
CA ASN A 235 -2.82 8.74 -24.92
C ASN A 235 -2.10 8.82 -23.55
N ASP A 236 -2.82 8.97 -22.44
CA ASP A 236 -2.23 8.84 -21.10
C ASP A 236 -1.70 7.40 -20.87
N VAL A 237 -0.50 7.32 -20.28
CA VAL A 237 0.22 6.07 -20.01
C VAL A 237 0.15 5.77 -18.51
N TYR A 238 -0.37 4.59 -18.14
CA TYR A 238 -0.42 4.12 -16.76
C TYR A 238 0.77 3.18 -16.53
N ILE A 239 1.69 3.56 -15.64
CA ILE A 239 2.89 2.80 -15.30
C ILE A 239 2.70 2.13 -13.94
N LEU A 240 2.90 0.82 -13.88
CA LEU A 240 2.77 -0.01 -12.68
C LEU A 240 4.11 -0.63 -12.26
N PHE A 241 4.16 -1.18 -11.04
CA PHE A 241 5.27 -2.01 -10.57
C PHE A 241 5.39 -3.30 -11.40
N ASN A 242 6.61 -3.83 -11.54
CA ASN A 242 6.91 -4.97 -12.41
C ASN A 242 7.54 -6.19 -11.71
N PRO A 243 6.70 -7.09 -11.15
CA PRO A 243 7.15 -8.38 -10.62
C PRO A 243 7.87 -9.28 -11.63
N TRP A 244 7.80 -9.00 -12.94
CA TRP A 244 8.46 -9.77 -14.00
C TRP A 244 9.82 -9.20 -14.44
N CYS A 245 10.20 -8.01 -13.99
CA CYS A 245 11.50 -7.40 -14.30
C CYS A 245 12.50 -7.66 -13.16
N GLU A 246 13.60 -8.36 -13.43
CA GLU A 246 14.63 -8.67 -12.42
C GLU A 246 15.19 -7.41 -11.73
N GLU A 247 15.30 -6.29 -12.45
CA GLU A 247 15.76 -4.99 -11.93
C GLU A 247 14.76 -4.28 -11.00
N ASP A 248 13.50 -4.71 -10.93
CA ASP A 248 12.48 -4.09 -10.09
C ASP A 248 12.59 -4.56 -8.62
N THR A 249 12.44 -3.63 -7.68
CA THR A 249 12.41 -3.95 -6.25
C THR A 249 11.22 -4.82 -5.83
N VAL A 250 10.20 -5.06 -6.67
CA VAL A 250 9.14 -6.05 -6.42
C VAL A 250 9.30 -7.37 -7.18
N PHE A 251 10.45 -7.62 -7.83
CA PHE A 251 10.68 -8.83 -8.62
C PHE A 251 10.42 -10.13 -7.86
N MET A 252 9.64 -11.03 -8.46
CA MET A 252 9.27 -12.34 -7.93
C MET A 252 9.54 -13.40 -9.00
N ASP A 253 10.43 -14.37 -8.73
CA ASP A 253 10.93 -15.27 -9.77
C ASP A 253 9.98 -16.44 -10.11
N SER A 254 9.21 -16.94 -9.13
CA SER A 254 8.19 -17.95 -9.39
C SER A 254 7.04 -17.40 -10.24
N GLU A 255 6.66 -18.12 -11.31
CA GLU A 255 5.49 -17.79 -12.13
C GLU A 255 4.18 -18.13 -11.40
N GLU A 256 4.16 -19.20 -10.61
CA GLU A 256 3.00 -19.63 -9.82
C GLU A 256 2.69 -18.62 -8.70
N GLU A 257 3.73 -18.08 -8.05
CA GLU A 257 3.56 -17.02 -7.04
C GLU A 257 3.16 -15.68 -7.66
N ARG A 258 3.71 -15.31 -8.84
CA ARG A 258 3.23 -14.14 -9.58
C ARG A 258 1.77 -14.29 -10.00
N TRP A 259 1.33 -15.50 -10.36
CA TRP A 259 -0.07 -15.77 -10.61
C TRP A 259 -0.90 -15.57 -9.33
N GLU A 260 -0.58 -16.27 -8.24
CA GLU A 260 -1.38 -16.20 -7.00
C GLU A 260 -1.38 -14.83 -6.33
N TYR A 261 -0.26 -14.11 -6.33
CA TYR A 261 -0.07 -12.88 -5.55
C TYR A 261 -0.19 -11.58 -6.34
N VAL A 262 -0.39 -11.64 -7.67
CA VAL A 262 -0.61 -10.47 -8.53
C VAL A 262 -1.81 -10.64 -9.46
N LEU A 263 -1.92 -11.79 -10.15
CA LEU A 263 -2.92 -12.01 -11.22
C LEU A 263 -4.20 -12.71 -10.77
N ASN A 264 -4.21 -13.39 -9.62
CA ASN A 264 -5.42 -13.91 -9.03
C ASN A 264 -6.20 -12.78 -8.34
N ASP A 265 -7.48 -12.60 -8.66
CA ASP A 265 -8.38 -11.59 -8.11
C ASP A 265 -9.37 -12.14 -7.07
N VAL A 266 -9.27 -13.43 -6.72
CA VAL A 266 -10.08 -14.08 -5.67
C VAL A 266 -9.18 -14.72 -4.60
N GLY A 267 -9.35 -14.27 -3.36
CA GLY A 267 -8.60 -14.73 -2.19
C GLY A 267 -9.42 -15.58 -1.20
N ARG A 268 -8.71 -16.12 -0.22
CA ARG A 268 -9.25 -16.78 0.97
C ARG A 268 -8.70 -16.08 2.20
N ILE A 269 -9.59 -15.67 3.10
CA ILE A 269 -9.24 -15.09 4.41
C ILE A 269 -9.72 -16.06 5.48
N TYR A 270 -8.82 -16.41 6.41
CA TYR A 270 -9.10 -17.33 7.51
C TYR A 270 -9.53 -16.55 8.76
N TYR A 271 -10.35 -17.17 9.61
CA TYR A 271 -10.88 -16.57 10.83
C TYR A 271 -11.18 -17.65 11.90
N GLY A 272 -11.73 -17.27 13.05
CA GLY A 272 -12.18 -18.20 14.09
C GLY A 272 -11.18 -18.34 15.23
N THR A 273 -10.77 -19.57 15.56
CA THR A 273 -9.70 -19.86 16.51
C THR A 273 -8.71 -20.86 15.91
N GLN A 274 -7.54 -21.05 16.54
CA GLN A 274 -6.56 -22.05 16.12
C GLN A 274 -7.16 -23.48 16.02
N ASP A 275 -8.09 -23.82 16.92
CA ASP A 275 -8.76 -25.13 16.99
C ASP A 275 -9.94 -25.24 16.01
N GLN A 276 -10.48 -24.10 15.54
CA GLN A 276 -11.67 -23.99 14.71
C GLN A 276 -11.46 -22.92 13.62
N ILE A 277 -10.53 -23.20 12.71
CA ILE A 277 -10.20 -22.35 11.57
C ILE A 277 -11.36 -22.32 10.57
N GLY A 278 -12.05 -21.18 10.52
CA GLY A 278 -13.01 -20.84 9.47
C GLY A 278 -12.31 -20.20 8.26
N GLN A 279 -12.99 -20.18 7.11
CA GLN A 279 -12.50 -19.50 5.90
C GLN A 279 -13.61 -18.80 5.13
N ARG A 280 -13.28 -17.70 4.46
CA ARG A 280 -14.19 -16.89 3.64
C ARG A 280 -13.52 -16.53 2.30
N THR A 281 -14.25 -16.64 1.20
CA THR A 281 -13.84 -16.10 -0.11
C THR A 281 -13.88 -14.59 -0.07
N TRP A 282 -12.84 -13.93 -0.61
CA TRP A 282 -12.82 -12.47 -0.79
C TRP A 282 -12.55 -12.13 -2.25
N ASN A 283 -13.43 -11.36 -2.89
CA ASN A 283 -13.21 -10.82 -4.22
C ASN A 283 -12.35 -9.54 -4.12
N TYR A 284 -11.07 -9.63 -4.47
CA TYR A 284 -10.22 -8.44 -4.58
C TYR A 284 -10.68 -7.59 -5.77
N GLY A 285 -10.79 -8.20 -6.95
CA GLY A 285 -11.29 -7.54 -8.15
C GLY A 285 -10.39 -6.41 -8.65
N GLN A 286 -9.06 -6.54 -8.53
CA GLN A 286 -8.11 -5.49 -8.94
C GLN A 286 -8.16 -5.12 -10.44
N PHE A 287 -8.85 -5.92 -11.25
CA PHE A 287 -9.04 -5.73 -12.69
C PHE A 287 -10.42 -5.20 -13.08
N ASP A 288 -11.35 -5.02 -12.13
CA ASP A 288 -12.70 -4.48 -12.39
C ASP A 288 -12.64 -3.03 -12.87
N ASP A 289 -13.62 -2.58 -13.67
CA ASP A 289 -13.60 -1.24 -14.26
C ASP A 289 -13.52 -0.13 -13.18
N GLY A 290 -12.73 0.90 -13.47
CA GLY A 290 -12.42 2.00 -12.55
C GLY A 290 -11.47 1.66 -11.39
N ILE A 291 -11.25 0.39 -11.01
CA ILE A 291 -10.50 0.06 -9.79
C ILE A 291 -9.05 0.57 -9.83
N LEU A 292 -8.36 0.51 -10.97
CA LEU A 292 -7.01 1.09 -11.11
C LEU A 292 -7.00 2.62 -10.94
N ALA A 293 -8.01 3.32 -11.47
CA ALA A 293 -8.13 4.76 -11.28
C ALA A 293 -8.36 5.10 -9.80
N ILE A 294 -9.14 4.30 -9.09
CA ILE A 294 -9.39 4.45 -7.65
C ILE A 294 -8.12 4.19 -6.82
N CYS A 295 -7.33 3.16 -7.19
CA CYS A 295 -6.07 2.86 -6.52
C CYS A 295 -5.04 4.00 -6.65
N LEU A 296 -4.99 4.67 -7.82
CA LEU A 296 -4.16 5.86 -8.02
C LEU A 296 -4.74 7.11 -7.33
N PHE A 297 -6.07 7.27 -7.31
CA PHE A 297 -6.76 8.33 -6.56
C PHE A 297 -6.50 8.26 -5.04
N ILE A 298 -6.37 7.05 -4.48
CA ILE A 298 -5.96 6.87 -3.07
C ILE A 298 -4.54 7.41 -2.83
N LEU A 299 -3.60 7.18 -3.76
CA LEU A 299 -2.26 7.79 -3.69
C LEU A 299 -2.32 9.32 -3.87
N GLU A 300 -3.11 9.84 -4.81
CA GLU A 300 -3.31 11.29 -4.99
C GLU A 300 -3.91 11.95 -3.72
N LYS A 301 -4.88 11.30 -3.07
CA LYS A 301 -5.53 11.79 -1.83
C LYS A 301 -4.61 11.79 -0.61
N SER A 302 -3.56 10.95 -0.58
CA SER A 302 -2.54 10.98 0.47
C SER A 302 -1.72 12.28 0.54
N GLY A 303 -1.81 13.13 -0.49
CA GLY A 303 -0.97 14.33 -0.63
C GLY A 303 0.52 14.04 -0.84
N THR A 304 0.95 12.78 -0.87
CA THR A 304 2.37 12.44 -1.07
C THR A 304 2.82 12.75 -2.50
N PRO A 305 4.04 13.30 -2.69
CA PRO A 305 4.50 13.71 -4.00
C PRO A 305 4.83 12.49 -4.88
N PRO A 306 4.40 12.46 -6.16
CA PRO A 306 4.63 11.29 -7.05
C PRO A 306 6.10 10.88 -7.25
N SER A 307 7.05 11.76 -6.95
CA SER A 307 8.48 11.42 -6.90
C SER A 307 8.83 10.33 -5.86
N GLY A 308 7.96 10.11 -4.86
CA GLY A 308 8.07 9.01 -3.90
C GLY A 308 7.36 7.72 -4.34
N TRP A 309 6.63 7.73 -5.46
CA TRP A 309 5.87 6.56 -5.92
C TRP A 309 6.71 5.57 -6.76
N GLY A 310 8.03 5.76 -6.82
CA GLY A 310 8.97 4.78 -7.38
C GLY A 310 9.50 3.76 -6.37
N ASP A 311 9.26 3.98 -5.08
CA ASP A 311 9.69 3.10 -3.99
C ASP A 311 8.50 2.30 -3.42
N PRO A 312 8.49 0.96 -3.50
CA PRO A 312 7.41 0.17 -2.93
C PRO A 312 7.37 0.28 -1.40
N VAL A 313 8.51 0.53 -0.71
CA VAL A 313 8.54 0.71 0.76
C VAL A 313 7.71 1.92 1.15
N ASN A 314 7.91 3.05 0.46
CA ASN A 314 7.11 4.25 0.65
C ASN A 314 5.64 4.06 0.22
N VAL A 315 5.37 3.51 -0.97
CA VAL A 315 4.00 3.32 -1.47
C VAL A 315 3.16 2.45 -0.54
N VAL A 316 3.69 1.31 -0.09
CA VAL A 316 3.02 0.40 0.86
C VAL A 316 2.71 1.08 2.18
N ARG A 317 3.67 1.86 2.73
CA ARG A 317 3.52 2.60 4.00
C ARG A 317 2.59 3.81 3.92
N VAL A 318 2.33 4.32 2.72
CA VAL A 318 1.32 5.35 2.46
C VAL A 318 -0.07 4.72 2.35
N ILE A 319 -0.19 3.59 1.64
CA ILE A 319 -1.46 2.89 1.48
C ILE A 319 -1.95 2.33 2.82
N SER A 320 -1.08 1.91 3.74
CA SER A 320 -1.53 1.38 5.04
C SER A 320 -2.15 2.43 5.95
N ALA A 321 -1.72 3.70 5.84
CA ALA A 321 -2.47 4.83 6.39
C ALA A 321 -3.78 5.06 5.62
N MET A 322 -3.69 5.25 4.30
CA MET A 322 -4.84 5.65 3.46
C MET A 322 -5.98 4.62 3.35
N ILE A 323 -5.79 3.38 3.78
CA ILE A 323 -6.87 2.38 3.85
C ILE A 323 -7.74 2.55 5.11
N ASN A 324 -7.24 3.22 6.18
CA ASN A 324 -8.05 3.54 7.35
C ASN A 324 -8.41 5.03 7.44
N ALA A 325 -9.54 5.31 8.08
CA ALA A 325 -10.14 6.64 8.09
C ALA A 325 -9.63 7.60 9.18
N VAL A 326 -8.73 7.18 10.08
CA VAL A 326 -8.56 7.84 11.38
C VAL A 326 -7.92 9.22 11.27
N ASP A 327 -6.83 9.34 10.51
CA ASP A 327 -6.08 10.59 10.35
C ASP A 327 -6.41 11.26 9.00
N ASP A 328 -6.15 10.56 7.90
CA ASP A 328 -6.14 11.13 6.53
C ASP A 328 -7.50 11.09 5.80
N ASN A 329 -8.59 10.66 6.47
CA ASN A 329 -9.87 10.33 5.82
C ASN A 329 -9.71 9.26 4.71
N GLY A 330 -8.93 8.21 5.00
CA GLY A 330 -8.78 7.04 4.16
C GLY A 330 -10.03 6.16 4.03
N VAL A 331 -9.88 5.03 3.33
CA VAL A 331 -10.99 4.28 2.71
C VAL A 331 -12.05 3.77 3.70
N LEU A 332 -11.66 3.16 4.82
CA LEU A 332 -12.57 2.46 5.74
C LEU A 332 -12.56 3.01 7.18
N VAL A 333 -13.75 3.17 7.75
CA VAL A 333 -13.95 3.46 9.18
C VAL A 333 -14.02 2.16 9.97
N GLY A 334 -13.13 1.97 10.95
CA GLY A 334 -13.14 0.80 11.83
C GLY A 334 -14.29 0.82 12.84
N ASN A 335 -14.92 -0.33 13.10
CA ASN A 335 -15.93 -0.45 14.16
C ASN A 335 -16.04 -1.89 14.70
N TRP A 336 -15.85 -2.05 16.01
CA TRP A 336 -15.95 -3.32 16.74
C TRP A 336 -17.06 -3.33 17.81
N SER A 337 -17.88 -2.27 17.89
CA SER A 337 -18.90 -2.09 18.95
C SER A 337 -20.13 -3.02 18.83
N GLY A 338 -20.23 -3.81 17.75
CA GLY A 338 -21.44 -4.57 17.42
C GLY A 338 -22.60 -3.73 16.86
N ASN A 339 -22.61 -2.40 17.08
CA ASN A 339 -23.60 -1.50 16.53
C ASN A 339 -23.11 -0.88 15.21
N TYR A 340 -23.80 -1.17 14.11
CA TYR A 340 -23.46 -0.72 12.76
C TYR A 340 -24.55 0.16 12.12
N SER A 341 -25.54 0.66 12.88
CA SER A 341 -26.74 1.32 12.33
C SER A 341 -26.50 2.53 11.40
N ALA A 342 -25.31 3.15 11.48
CA ALA A 342 -24.89 4.27 10.63
C ALA A 342 -23.99 3.85 9.44
N GLY A 343 -24.05 2.59 9.00
CA GLY A 343 -23.31 2.06 7.85
C GLY A 343 -23.57 0.58 7.56
N THR A 344 -22.68 -0.04 6.79
CA THR A 344 -22.68 -1.49 6.51
C THR A 344 -21.95 -2.25 7.62
N SER A 345 -22.51 -3.39 8.05
CA SER A 345 -21.82 -4.29 9.00
C SER A 345 -20.55 -4.88 8.35
N PRO A 346 -19.38 -4.88 9.03
CA PRO A 346 -18.13 -5.46 8.51
C PRO A 346 -18.23 -6.92 8.06
N THR A 347 -19.22 -7.65 8.59
CA THR A 347 -19.49 -9.06 8.27
C THR A 347 -20.24 -9.29 6.95
N VAL A 348 -20.81 -8.23 6.34
CA VAL A 348 -21.54 -8.30 5.06
C VAL A 348 -20.58 -8.29 3.86
N TRP A 349 -19.45 -7.59 3.97
CA TRP A 349 -18.49 -7.48 2.87
C TRP A 349 -17.93 -8.84 2.43
N SER A 350 -17.91 -9.04 1.12
CA SER A 350 -17.41 -10.21 0.40
C SER A 350 -16.30 -9.87 -0.60
N GLY A 351 -15.94 -8.59 -0.73
CA GLY A 351 -14.95 -8.10 -1.66
C GLY A 351 -14.68 -6.61 -1.54
N SER A 352 -13.66 -6.13 -2.25
CA SER A 352 -13.16 -4.75 -2.15
C SER A 352 -13.74 -3.79 -3.18
N ILE A 353 -14.30 -4.31 -4.28
CA ILE A 353 -14.85 -3.55 -5.41
C ILE A 353 -15.88 -2.51 -4.94
N GLU A 354 -16.84 -2.91 -4.12
CA GLU A 354 -17.94 -2.05 -3.65
C GLU A 354 -17.42 -0.92 -2.75
N ILE A 355 -16.57 -1.26 -1.78
CA ILE A 355 -15.94 -0.32 -0.84
C ILE A 355 -15.13 0.75 -1.60
N LEU A 356 -14.29 0.32 -2.55
CA LEU A 356 -13.46 1.22 -3.36
C LEU A 356 -14.32 2.13 -4.25
N ARG A 357 -15.34 1.58 -4.92
CA ARG A 357 -16.28 2.34 -5.75
C ARG A 357 -17.10 3.34 -4.91
N GLU A 358 -17.52 2.98 -3.70
CA GLU A 358 -18.25 3.87 -2.79
C GLU A 358 -17.36 5.05 -2.33
N TYR A 359 -16.14 4.77 -1.85
CA TYR A 359 -15.18 5.79 -1.41
C TYR A 359 -14.91 6.83 -2.52
N HIS A 360 -14.66 6.36 -3.75
CA HIS A 360 -14.42 7.24 -4.89
C HIS A 360 -15.68 8.02 -5.31
N LYS A 361 -16.83 7.35 -5.41
CA LYS A 361 -18.12 7.98 -5.75
C LYS A 361 -18.49 9.09 -4.77
N ASN A 362 -18.16 8.91 -3.50
CA ASN A 362 -18.40 9.89 -2.44
C ASN A 362 -17.21 10.88 -2.25
N ASN A 363 -16.34 11.03 -3.26
CA ASN A 363 -15.20 11.97 -3.31
C ASN A 363 -14.22 11.84 -2.11
N ALA A 364 -13.83 10.61 -1.78
CA ALA A 364 -12.99 10.26 -0.64
C ALA A 364 -13.65 10.49 0.73
N ALA A 365 -14.97 10.39 0.84
CA ALA A 365 -15.63 10.23 2.13
C ALA A 365 -15.47 8.78 2.64
N PRO A 366 -14.96 8.55 3.86
CA PRO A 366 -14.72 7.21 4.39
C PRO A 366 -15.95 6.30 4.46
N VAL A 367 -15.79 5.05 4.03
CA VAL A 367 -16.85 4.03 3.99
C VAL A 367 -17.02 3.36 5.35
N LYS A 368 -18.27 3.12 5.75
CA LYS A 368 -18.63 2.54 7.06
C LYS A 368 -19.23 1.15 6.86
N TYR A 369 -18.77 0.08 7.52
CA TYR A 369 -17.63 -0.05 8.45
C TYR A 369 -16.73 -1.24 8.08
N GLY A 370 -15.48 -1.21 8.55
CA GLY A 370 -14.50 -2.28 8.42
C GLY A 370 -14.06 -2.88 9.76
N GLN A 371 -13.47 -4.08 9.68
CA GLN A 371 -12.62 -4.73 10.68
C GLN A 371 -11.41 -5.34 9.94
N CYS A 372 -10.43 -5.92 10.65
CA CYS A 372 -9.13 -6.33 10.11
C CYS A 372 -9.19 -7.06 8.76
N TRP A 373 -10.04 -8.08 8.59
CA TRP A 373 -10.19 -8.80 7.31
C TRP A 373 -10.62 -7.90 6.13
N ALA A 374 -11.44 -6.86 6.38
CA ALA A 374 -11.90 -5.94 5.35
C ALA A 374 -10.81 -4.91 5.01
N PHE A 375 -10.06 -4.41 6.00
CA PHE A 375 -8.88 -3.58 5.77
C PHE A 375 -7.84 -4.37 4.95
N ALA A 376 -7.49 -5.59 5.37
CA ALA A 376 -6.52 -6.44 4.69
C ALA A 376 -6.97 -6.87 3.27
N GLY A 377 -8.28 -7.08 3.06
CA GLY A 377 -8.85 -7.36 1.75
C GLY A 377 -8.72 -6.17 0.78
N VAL A 378 -9.12 -4.97 1.21
CA VAL A 378 -8.97 -3.74 0.40
C VAL A 378 -7.51 -3.39 0.17
N PHE A 379 -6.65 -3.53 1.18
CA PHE A 379 -5.22 -3.29 1.06
C PHE A 379 -4.55 -4.23 0.04
N THR A 380 -4.86 -5.54 0.08
CA THR A 380 -4.37 -6.51 -0.93
C THR A 380 -4.81 -6.10 -2.33
N THR A 381 -6.06 -5.66 -2.49
CA THR A 381 -6.60 -5.21 -3.78
C THR A 381 -5.80 -4.06 -4.35
N VAL A 382 -5.54 -3.01 -3.55
CA VAL A 382 -4.76 -1.86 -3.99
C VAL A 382 -3.32 -2.26 -4.34
N LEU A 383 -2.65 -3.08 -3.52
CA LEU A 383 -1.30 -3.54 -3.83
C LEU A 383 -1.23 -4.36 -5.13
N ARG A 384 -2.11 -5.36 -5.31
CA ARG A 384 -2.18 -6.17 -6.54
C ARG A 384 -2.49 -5.31 -7.76
N CYS A 385 -3.42 -4.35 -7.63
CA CYS A 385 -3.80 -3.42 -8.70
C CYS A 385 -2.62 -2.56 -9.17
N LEU A 386 -1.77 -2.11 -8.24
CA LEU A 386 -0.58 -1.32 -8.54
C LEU A 386 0.64 -2.18 -8.97
N GLY A 387 0.54 -3.50 -8.86
CA GLY A 387 1.57 -4.45 -9.26
C GLY A 387 2.56 -4.88 -8.17
N ILE A 388 2.26 -4.64 -6.89
CA ILE A 388 3.06 -5.15 -5.77
C ILE A 388 2.48 -6.54 -5.38
N PRO A 389 3.26 -7.63 -5.37
CA PRO A 389 2.74 -8.94 -4.99
C PRO A 389 2.35 -8.95 -3.52
N ALA A 390 1.13 -9.38 -3.21
CA ALA A 390 0.57 -9.30 -1.86
C ALA A 390 -0.40 -10.45 -1.54
N ARG A 391 -0.50 -10.81 -0.26
CA ARG A 391 -1.45 -11.81 0.28
C ARG A 391 -1.99 -11.37 1.64
N THR A 392 -3.20 -11.80 1.97
CA THR A 392 -3.75 -11.68 3.33
C THR A 392 -3.15 -12.75 4.25
N VAL A 393 -2.88 -12.39 5.51
CA VAL A 393 -2.34 -13.28 6.54
C VAL A 393 -3.26 -13.21 7.75
N THR A 394 -3.70 -14.37 8.25
CA THR A 394 -4.45 -14.50 9.50
C THR A 394 -3.53 -15.03 10.59
N ASN A 395 -3.43 -14.33 11.72
CA ASN A 395 -2.74 -14.79 12.92
C ASN A 395 -3.77 -15.22 13.98
N TYR A 396 -3.56 -16.33 14.67
CA TYR A 396 -4.42 -16.77 15.78
C TYR A 396 -3.75 -16.50 17.12
N SER A 397 -4.56 -16.08 18.11
CA SER A 397 -4.06 -15.50 19.36
C SER A 397 -3.08 -14.35 19.09
N SER A 398 -3.52 -13.34 18.33
CA SER A 398 -2.70 -12.14 18.05
C SER A 398 -2.68 -11.25 19.27
N ALA A 399 -1.50 -10.97 19.83
CA ALA A 399 -1.38 -10.01 20.92
C ALA A 399 -1.47 -8.58 20.39
N HIS A 400 -1.96 -7.66 21.23
CA HIS A 400 -1.97 -6.23 20.99
C HIS A 400 -1.24 -5.56 22.18
N ASP A 401 0.08 -5.50 22.09
CA ASP A 401 0.97 -4.78 23.01
C ASP A 401 0.74 -3.27 22.86
N THR A 402 0.44 -2.59 23.98
CA THR A 402 0.12 -1.16 24.03
C THR A 402 1.24 -0.28 24.60
N ASP A 403 2.38 -0.85 25.03
CA ASP A 403 3.50 -0.10 25.65
C ASP A 403 4.90 -0.43 25.12
N VAL A 404 4.97 -1.20 24.02
CA VAL A 404 6.18 -1.61 23.31
C VAL A 404 7.15 -2.38 24.22
N SER A 405 6.60 -3.13 25.18
CA SER A 405 7.37 -3.97 26.08
C SER A 405 7.77 -5.32 25.50
N LEU A 406 7.12 -5.73 24.39
CA LEU A 406 7.25 -7.03 23.75
C LEU A 406 6.73 -8.17 24.64
N THR A 407 5.80 -7.81 25.52
CA THR A 407 5.10 -8.66 26.48
C THR A 407 3.62 -8.33 26.47
N THR A 408 2.79 -9.22 27.02
CA THR A 408 1.36 -8.97 27.21
C THR A 408 1.06 -9.09 28.69
N ASP A 409 0.89 -7.96 29.36
CA ASP A 409 0.81 -7.91 30.81
C ASP A 409 -0.62 -8.13 31.34
N VAL A 410 -0.73 -8.89 32.42
CA VAL A 410 -1.97 -9.13 33.16
C VAL A 410 -1.75 -8.83 34.64
N TYR A 411 -2.21 -7.65 35.05
CA TYR A 411 -2.22 -7.20 36.44
C TYR A 411 -3.44 -7.76 37.18
N LEU A 412 -3.16 -8.40 38.31
CA LEU A 412 -4.11 -8.99 39.24
C LEU A 412 -3.97 -8.35 40.63
N ASP A 413 -5.07 -8.31 41.39
CA ASP A 413 -5.08 -7.79 42.75
C ASP A 413 -4.54 -8.80 43.79
N GLU A 414 -4.60 -8.41 45.07
CA GLU A 414 -4.23 -9.26 46.20
C GLU A 414 -4.98 -10.61 46.27
N ASN A 415 -6.14 -10.74 45.61
CA ASN A 415 -6.99 -11.93 45.57
C ASN A 415 -6.84 -12.75 44.27
N LEU A 416 -6.04 -12.27 43.32
CA LEU A 416 -5.91 -12.75 41.92
C LEU A 416 -7.05 -12.32 40.98
N ASP A 417 -7.88 -11.34 41.35
CA ASP A 417 -8.90 -10.77 40.47
C ASP A 417 -8.30 -9.73 39.49
N PRO A 418 -8.74 -9.64 38.21
CA PRO A 418 -8.14 -8.74 37.23
C PRO A 418 -8.31 -7.23 37.52
N ILE A 419 -7.21 -6.48 37.49
CA ILE A 419 -7.24 -5.01 37.63
C ILE A 419 -7.54 -4.37 36.27
N ASN A 420 -8.83 -4.29 35.92
CA ASN A 420 -9.30 -3.85 34.60
C ASN A 420 -8.74 -2.51 34.07
N HIS A 421 -8.32 -1.59 34.93
CA HIS A 421 -7.75 -0.30 34.51
C HIS A 421 -6.24 -0.32 34.25
N LEU A 422 -5.56 -1.45 34.51
CA LEU A 422 -4.15 -1.69 34.17
C LEU A 422 -4.00 -2.69 33.00
N ASN A 423 -5.04 -3.47 32.71
CA ASN A 423 -5.05 -4.49 31.66
C ASN A 423 -5.51 -3.89 30.32
N THR A 424 -4.67 -3.05 29.72
CA THR A 424 -4.92 -2.41 28.41
C THR A 424 -4.58 -3.30 27.22
N ASP A 425 -3.58 -4.18 27.37
CA ASP A 425 -3.23 -5.18 26.37
C ASP A 425 -4.36 -6.19 26.15
N SER A 426 -4.44 -6.75 24.95
CA SER A 426 -5.45 -7.78 24.63
C SER A 426 -4.89 -8.85 23.70
N VAL A 427 -5.42 -10.07 23.78
CA VAL A 427 -5.14 -11.14 22.82
C VAL A 427 -6.40 -11.40 22.01
N TRP A 428 -6.33 -11.17 20.71
CA TRP A 428 -7.42 -11.34 19.76
C TRP A 428 -7.48 -12.80 19.30
N ASN A 429 -8.70 -13.39 19.29
CA ASN A 429 -8.94 -14.75 18.80
C ASN A 429 -8.27 -15.02 17.45
N PHE A 430 -8.38 -14.04 16.55
CA PHE A 430 -7.57 -13.91 15.35
C PHE A 430 -7.41 -12.42 14.98
N HIS A 431 -6.34 -12.10 14.26
CA HIS A 431 -6.14 -10.83 13.55
C HIS A 431 -5.82 -11.11 12.08
N VAL A 432 -6.01 -10.12 11.19
CA VAL A 432 -5.74 -10.25 9.75
C VAL A 432 -5.03 -9.02 9.22
N TRP A 433 -3.82 -9.22 8.69
CA TRP A 433 -2.99 -8.20 8.06
C TRP A 433 -2.52 -8.67 6.67
N ASN A 434 -1.48 -8.04 6.12
CA ASN A 434 -0.94 -8.33 4.79
C ASN A 434 0.55 -8.66 4.79
N ASP A 435 0.91 -9.69 4.04
CA ASP A 435 2.28 -9.88 3.55
C ASP A 435 2.37 -9.23 2.15
N CYS A 436 3.39 -8.41 1.89
CA CYS A 436 3.72 -7.91 0.56
C CYS A 436 5.19 -8.14 0.21
N TRP A 437 5.50 -8.35 -1.07
CA TRP A 437 6.83 -8.77 -1.50
C TRP A 437 7.65 -7.61 -2.07
N MET A 438 8.80 -7.34 -1.47
CA MET A 438 9.78 -6.38 -1.99
C MET A 438 11.21 -6.60 -1.47
N ALA A 439 12.19 -6.16 -2.25
CA ALA A 439 13.54 -5.88 -1.81
C ALA A 439 13.56 -4.76 -0.75
N ARG A 440 14.51 -4.83 0.19
CA ARG A 440 14.71 -3.81 1.24
C ARG A 440 16.12 -3.23 1.17
N PRO A 441 16.44 -2.40 0.15
CA PRO A 441 17.75 -1.75 0.01
C PRO A 441 18.04 -0.71 1.11
N ASP A 442 17.03 -0.38 1.91
CA ASP A 442 17.08 0.48 3.10
C ASP A 442 17.42 -0.28 4.40
N LEU A 443 17.61 -1.60 4.34
CA LEU A 443 17.96 -2.50 5.44
C LEU A 443 19.23 -3.32 5.13
N PRO A 444 19.84 -3.98 6.12
CA PRO A 444 20.88 -4.98 5.88
C PRO A 444 20.39 -6.12 4.96
N LEU A 445 21.28 -6.65 4.13
CA LEU A 445 21.02 -7.78 3.22
C LEU A 445 20.41 -8.98 3.96
N GLY A 446 19.47 -9.67 3.30
CA GLY A 446 18.69 -10.77 3.88
C GLY A 446 17.31 -10.37 4.38
N ASN A 447 17.00 -9.06 4.44
CA ASN A 447 15.68 -8.55 4.89
C ASN A 447 14.70 -8.20 3.76
N GLY A 448 15.04 -8.50 2.50
CA GLY A 448 14.08 -8.49 1.39
C GLY A 448 13.23 -9.75 1.33
N GLY A 449 12.11 -9.66 0.62
CA GLY A 449 11.11 -10.72 0.44
C GLY A 449 9.78 -10.28 1.02
N TRP A 450 9.07 -11.20 1.67
CA TRP A 450 7.84 -10.87 2.40
C TRP A 450 8.09 -9.84 3.51
N GLN A 451 7.24 -8.81 3.51
CA GLN A 451 7.15 -7.77 4.53
C GLN A 451 5.73 -7.77 5.09
N ALA A 452 5.58 -7.83 6.41
CA ALA A 452 4.30 -7.63 7.08
C ALA A 452 3.91 -6.15 7.05
N VAL A 453 2.63 -5.88 6.84
CA VAL A 453 2.01 -4.56 6.78
C VAL A 453 0.61 -4.70 7.32
N ASP A 454 0.19 -3.77 8.17
CA ASP A 454 -1.22 -3.67 8.55
C ASP A 454 -1.77 -2.26 8.31
N ALA A 455 -2.99 -2.24 7.80
CA ALA A 455 -3.83 -1.07 7.58
C ALA A 455 -4.95 -0.94 8.63
N THR A 456 -5.09 -1.91 9.54
CA THR A 456 -5.99 -1.80 10.69
C THR A 456 -5.44 -0.75 11.66
N PRO A 457 -6.26 0.22 12.11
CA PRO A 457 -5.81 1.23 13.06
C PRO A 457 -5.74 0.64 14.48
N GLN A 458 -4.62 0.00 14.79
CA GLN A 458 -4.22 -0.47 16.13
C GLN A 458 -3.37 0.60 16.82
N GLU A 459 -2.13 0.80 16.34
CA GLU A 459 -1.14 1.70 16.93
C GLU A 459 -0.63 2.78 15.94
N THR A 460 -0.01 3.84 16.47
CA THR A 460 0.51 4.95 15.65
C THR A 460 2.01 4.83 15.35
N SER A 461 2.37 4.81 14.07
CA SER A 461 3.76 4.83 13.63
C SER A 461 4.20 6.22 13.18
N GLN A 462 4.95 6.89 14.06
CA GLN A 462 5.40 8.28 13.92
C GLN A 462 4.24 9.30 13.92
N GLY A 463 3.17 9.03 14.68
CA GLY A 463 2.01 9.93 14.84
C GLY A 463 0.92 9.77 13.76
N THR A 464 0.87 8.64 13.07
CA THR A 464 -0.16 8.28 12.10
C THR A 464 -0.53 6.80 12.27
N PHE A 465 -1.81 6.43 12.20
CA PHE A 465 -2.26 5.03 12.25
C PHE A 465 -1.88 4.28 10.98
N ARG A 466 -0.81 3.48 11.06
CA ARG A 466 -0.24 2.66 9.98
C ARG A 466 0.81 1.71 10.56
N CYS A 467 0.97 0.53 9.97
CA CYS A 467 2.04 -0.40 10.33
C CYS A 467 2.84 -0.86 9.09
N GLY A 468 4.16 -0.99 9.24
CA GLY A 468 5.07 -1.60 8.26
C GLY A 468 5.58 -0.66 7.15
N PRO A 469 6.29 -1.19 6.14
CA PRO A 469 6.61 -2.60 5.95
C PRO A 469 7.70 -3.13 6.90
N THR A 470 7.45 -4.31 7.43
CA THR A 470 8.24 -5.00 8.46
C THR A 470 8.80 -6.30 7.89
N ALA A 471 10.13 -6.46 7.81
CA ALA A 471 10.71 -7.68 7.24
C ALA A 471 10.42 -8.91 8.14
N LEU A 472 9.83 -9.98 7.59
CA LEU A 472 9.53 -11.20 8.35
C LEU A 472 10.81 -11.83 8.96
N THR A 473 11.95 -11.69 8.29
CA THR A 473 13.27 -12.09 8.78
C THR A 473 13.75 -11.29 10.00
N ALA A 474 13.32 -10.04 10.16
CA ALA A 474 13.60 -9.24 11.33
C ALA A 474 12.71 -9.67 12.50
N VAL A 475 11.41 -9.90 12.24
CA VAL A 475 10.45 -10.45 13.21
C VAL A 475 10.94 -11.81 13.73
N ARG A 476 11.21 -12.76 12.84
CA ARG A 476 11.59 -14.14 13.20
C ARG A 476 12.87 -14.25 14.05
N ASN A 477 13.77 -13.26 13.98
CA ASN A 477 15.04 -13.27 14.72
C ASN A 477 15.12 -12.21 15.82
N GLY A 478 14.01 -11.50 16.11
CA GLY A 478 13.97 -10.50 17.18
C GLY A 478 14.73 -9.20 16.89
N TYR A 479 15.00 -8.89 15.62
CA TYR A 479 15.72 -7.68 15.21
C TYR A 479 14.82 -6.44 15.19
N VAL A 480 14.13 -6.20 16.32
CA VAL A 480 13.07 -5.19 16.47
C VAL A 480 13.55 -3.74 16.31
N TYR A 481 14.86 -3.51 16.37
CA TYR A 481 15.50 -2.22 16.06
C TYR A 481 15.50 -1.87 14.56
N LEU A 482 15.15 -2.80 13.67
CA LEU A 482 15.02 -2.55 12.23
C LEU A 482 13.67 -1.89 11.90
N LYS A 483 13.64 -1.07 10.84
CA LYS A 483 12.44 -0.36 10.41
C LYS A 483 11.65 -1.13 9.34
N HIS A 484 10.33 -1.01 9.26
CA HIS A 484 9.44 -0.22 10.11
C HIS A 484 8.72 -1.12 11.11
N ASP A 485 8.32 -0.57 12.26
CA ASP A 485 7.30 -1.13 13.17
C ASP A 485 7.50 -2.58 13.66
N THR A 486 8.72 -3.11 13.52
CA THR A 486 9.14 -4.45 13.95
C THR A 486 8.87 -4.77 15.42
N PRO A 487 8.96 -3.83 16.40
CA PRO A 487 8.57 -4.12 17.78
C PRO A 487 7.11 -4.56 17.91
N PHE A 488 6.18 -3.81 17.28
CA PHE A 488 4.74 -4.10 17.33
C PHE A 488 4.42 -5.44 16.67
N VAL A 489 4.88 -5.65 15.42
CA VAL A 489 4.63 -6.91 14.69
C VAL A 489 5.32 -8.10 15.37
N PHE A 490 6.43 -7.89 16.09
CA PHE A 490 7.03 -8.94 16.91
C PHE A 490 6.13 -9.32 18.08
N ALA A 491 5.60 -8.34 18.81
CA ALA A 491 4.70 -8.60 19.92
C ALA A 491 3.45 -9.39 19.48
N GLU A 492 2.83 -9.04 18.35
CA GLU A 492 1.65 -9.74 17.80
C GLU A 492 1.83 -11.26 17.63
N VAL A 493 3.06 -11.74 17.42
CA VAL A 493 3.37 -13.16 17.17
C VAL A 493 4.27 -13.83 18.21
N ASN A 494 4.95 -13.08 19.09
CA ASN A 494 5.99 -13.60 19.98
C ASN A 494 5.99 -12.98 21.40
N SER A 495 4.95 -12.27 21.84
CA SER A 495 4.92 -11.77 23.22
C SER A 495 4.78 -12.90 24.26
N ASP A 496 5.69 -12.93 25.24
CA ASP A 496 5.50 -13.70 26.48
C ASP A 496 4.33 -13.03 27.25
N LYS A 497 3.31 -13.81 27.66
CA LYS A 497 2.21 -13.28 28.50
C LYS A 497 2.64 -13.33 29.97
N ILE A 498 2.68 -12.19 30.65
CA ILE A 498 3.18 -12.08 32.03
C ILE A 498 2.06 -11.73 33.00
N TYR A 499 1.98 -12.46 34.12
CA TYR A 499 1.01 -12.20 35.17
C TYR A 499 1.69 -11.55 36.37
N TRP A 500 1.21 -10.37 36.74
CA TRP A 500 1.73 -9.54 37.82
C TRP A 500 0.70 -9.47 38.95
N GLN A 501 1.06 -9.91 40.15
CA GLN A 501 0.19 -9.76 41.33
C GLN A 501 0.56 -8.52 42.12
N LYS A 502 -0.46 -7.76 42.53
CA LYS A 502 -0.34 -6.64 43.46
C LYS A 502 -0.04 -7.13 44.87
N ASN A 503 1.00 -6.57 45.47
CA ASN A 503 1.38 -6.78 46.87
C ASN A 503 0.60 -5.84 47.79
N ALA A 504 0.48 -6.20 49.07
CA ALA A 504 -0.19 -5.40 50.10
C ALA A 504 0.48 -4.05 50.42
N ASP A 505 1.68 -3.78 49.90
CA ASP A 505 2.36 -2.48 49.95
C ASP A 505 2.09 -1.60 48.71
N GLY A 506 1.34 -2.11 47.73
CA GLY A 506 1.01 -1.43 46.47
C GLY A 506 2.01 -1.66 45.34
N THR A 507 3.10 -2.41 45.55
CA THR A 507 4.02 -2.84 44.48
C THR A 507 3.48 -4.04 43.71
N PHE A 508 4.15 -4.45 42.62
CA PHE A 508 3.79 -5.63 41.83
C PHE A 508 4.94 -6.64 41.76
N ASN A 509 4.61 -7.93 41.83
CA ASN A 509 5.54 -9.04 41.61
C ASN A 509 5.07 -9.90 40.43
N GLN A 510 6.00 -10.35 39.59
CA GLN A 510 5.73 -11.36 38.57
C GLN A 510 5.46 -12.71 39.26
N ILE A 511 4.28 -13.28 39.04
CA ILE A 511 3.87 -14.58 39.60
C ILE A 511 3.87 -15.72 38.58
N TYR A 512 3.70 -15.41 37.29
CA TYR A 512 3.67 -16.39 36.20
C TYR A 512 4.08 -15.78 34.86
N SER A 513 4.53 -16.63 33.93
CA SER A 513 4.87 -16.28 32.55
C SER A 513 4.47 -17.43 31.64
N GLU A 514 3.66 -17.12 30.63
CA GLU A 514 3.07 -18.07 29.69
C GLU A 514 3.60 -17.76 28.29
N LYS A 515 4.57 -18.57 27.85
CA LYS A 515 5.43 -18.25 26.68
C LYS A 515 4.89 -18.70 25.34
N LYS A 516 3.76 -19.40 25.36
CA LYS A 516 3.26 -20.23 24.24
C LYS A 516 1.79 -19.96 23.92
N THR A 517 1.38 -18.71 24.09
CA THR A 517 -0.03 -18.26 23.97
C THR A 517 -0.31 -17.37 22.77
N VAL A 518 0.73 -16.93 22.05
CA VAL A 518 0.65 -15.87 21.04
C VAL A 518 1.31 -16.34 19.74
N GLY A 519 0.75 -15.93 18.61
CA GLY A 519 1.32 -16.21 17.28
C GLY A 519 1.16 -17.67 16.86
N HIS A 520 -0.08 -18.12 16.64
CA HIS A 520 -0.39 -19.51 16.31
C HIS A 520 -1.01 -19.66 14.92
N SER A 521 -0.71 -20.79 14.26
CA SER A 521 -1.28 -21.21 12.97
C SER A 521 -1.37 -20.07 11.95
N ILE A 522 -0.32 -19.27 11.81
CA ILE A 522 -0.29 -18.06 10.98
C ILE A 522 -0.52 -18.50 9.54
N SER A 523 -1.65 -18.12 8.96
CA SER A 523 -2.25 -18.78 7.80
C SER A 523 -2.46 -17.83 6.63
N THR A 524 -2.21 -18.33 5.42
CA THR A 524 -2.52 -17.64 4.17
C THR A 524 -3.07 -18.64 3.14
N LYS A 525 -3.61 -18.14 2.02
CA LYS A 525 -4.09 -19.00 0.93
C LYS A 525 -2.90 -19.65 0.24
N ALA A 526 -2.98 -20.95 -0.04
CA ALA A 526 -1.95 -21.67 -0.78
C ALA A 526 -1.87 -21.23 -2.25
N VAL A 527 -0.66 -21.29 -2.82
CA VAL A 527 -0.42 -21.06 -4.24
C VAL A 527 -1.18 -22.12 -5.06
N GLY A 528 -1.89 -21.69 -6.10
CA GLY A 528 -2.58 -22.58 -7.05
C GLY A 528 -3.78 -23.35 -6.48
N SER A 529 -4.21 -23.11 -5.24
CA SER A 529 -5.35 -23.80 -4.61
C SER A 529 -6.08 -22.92 -3.59
N ASP A 530 -7.26 -23.36 -3.13
CA ASP A 530 -8.03 -22.69 -2.06
C ASP A 530 -7.66 -23.16 -0.65
N GLU A 531 -6.70 -24.07 -0.53
CA GLU A 531 -6.31 -24.68 0.74
C GLU A 531 -5.48 -23.74 1.62
N ARG A 532 -5.46 -24.02 2.93
CA ARG A 532 -4.70 -23.24 3.92
C ARG A 532 -3.21 -23.58 3.86
N SER A 533 -2.36 -22.58 3.70
CA SER A 533 -0.91 -22.68 3.91
C SER A 533 -0.53 -22.13 5.28
N ASP A 534 0.24 -22.90 6.05
CA ASP A 534 0.74 -22.49 7.36
C ASP A 534 2.15 -21.89 7.25
N ILE A 535 2.25 -20.59 7.53
CA ILE A 535 3.45 -19.77 7.40
C ILE A 535 4.00 -19.31 8.75
N THR A 536 3.58 -19.92 9.88
CA THR A 536 4.08 -19.61 11.23
C THR A 536 5.61 -19.63 11.28
N HIS A 537 6.23 -20.58 10.60
CA HIS A 537 7.67 -20.76 10.47
C HIS A 537 8.41 -19.62 9.73
N LEU A 538 7.70 -18.70 9.06
CA LEU A 538 8.29 -17.48 8.48
C LEU A 538 8.37 -16.35 9.50
N TYR A 539 7.46 -16.33 10.48
CA TYR A 539 7.30 -15.28 11.50
C TYR A 539 8.04 -15.58 12.82
N LYS A 540 8.19 -16.86 13.17
CA LYS A 540 8.87 -17.29 14.40
C LYS A 540 9.59 -18.64 14.23
N HIS A 541 10.55 -18.91 15.11
CA HIS A 541 11.14 -20.25 15.24
C HIS A 541 10.18 -21.16 16.03
N ALA A 542 10.46 -22.47 16.07
CA ALA A 542 9.54 -23.42 16.68
C ALA A 542 9.49 -23.29 18.22
N GLU A 543 8.29 -23.39 18.76
CA GLU A 543 7.96 -23.20 20.17
C GLU A 543 8.77 -24.09 21.14
N GLY A 544 9.63 -23.50 21.98
CA GLY A 544 10.53 -24.20 22.90
C GLY A 544 11.84 -24.65 22.27
N THR A 545 12.26 -24.01 21.17
CA THR A 545 13.63 -24.15 20.65
C THR A 545 14.52 -23.03 21.17
N GLU A 546 15.82 -23.30 21.30
CA GLU A 546 16.80 -22.29 21.72
C GLU A 546 16.76 -21.05 20.80
N GLN A 547 16.52 -21.24 19.49
CA GLN A 547 16.39 -20.17 18.50
C GLN A 547 15.15 -19.29 18.71
N GLU A 548 14.03 -19.85 19.17
CA GLU A 548 12.87 -19.06 19.60
C GLU A 548 13.24 -18.20 20.82
N ARG A 549 13.87 -18.83 21.84
CA ARG A 549 14.23 -18.13 23.07
C ARG A 549 15.21 -16.99 22.81
N ILE A 550 16.25 -17.24 22.01
CA ILE A 550 17.24 -16.24 21.56
C ILE A 550 16.56 -15.12 20.80
N ALA A 551 15.55 -15.38 19.96
CA ALA A 551 14.84 -14.32 19.24
C ALA A 551 14.05 -13.41 20.19
N VAL A 552 13.31 -13.98 21.16
CA VAL A 552 12.59 -13.19 22.17
C VAL A 552 13.54 -12.41 23.07
N GLU A 553 14.67 -12.98 23.51
CA GLU A 553 15.68 -12.22 24.27
C GLU A 553 16.33 -11.11 23.45
N THR A 554 16.62 -11.38 22.17
CA THR A 554 17.14 -10.35 21.25
C THR A 554 16.15 -9.20 21.12
N ALA A 555 14.86 -9.51 20.97
CA ALA A 555 13.80 -8.52 20.88
C ALA A 555 13.67 -7.69 22.17
N CYS A 556 13.47 -8.36 23.31
CA CYS A 556 13.24 -7.72 24.61
C CYS A 556 14.39 -6.81 25.06
N ARG A 557 15.65 -7.08 24.67
CA ARG A 557 16.80 -6.17 24.93
C ARG A 557 16.64 -4.77 24.31
N TYR A 558 15.79 -4.62 23.30
CA TYR A 558 15.47 -3.33 22.65
C TYR A 558 14.03 -2.84 22.96
N GLY A 559 13.25 -3.57 23.77
CA GLY A 559 11.90 -3.19 24.20
C GLY A 559 11.91 -2.26 25.43
N SER A 560 10.74 -1.66 25.74
CA SER A 560 10.61 -0.71 26.87
C SER A 560 10.92 -1.33 28.23
N LYS A 561 10.71 -2.64 28.41
CA LYS A 561 10.96 -3.42 29.63
C LYS A 561 12.24 -4.27 29.57
N ALA A 562 13.30 -3.83 28.87
CA ALA A 562 14.55 -4.59 28.71
C ALA A 562 15.17 -5.15 30.01
N ALA A 563 15.02 -4.44 31.14
CA ALA A 563 15.48 -4.89 32.46
C ALA A 563 14.71 -6.10 33.04
N ALA A 564 13.50 -6.40 32.55
CA ALA A 564 12.77 -7.61 32.92
C ALA A 564 13.35 -8.88 32.26
N TYR A 565 14.08 -8.70 31.14
CA TYR A 565 14.75 -9.77 30.39
C TYR A 565 16.27 -9.73 30.47
N SER A 566 16.85 -8.80 31.25
CA SER A 566 18.30 -8.71 31.42
C SER A 566 18.80 -9.89 32.27
N SER A 567 19.14 -11.00 31.60
CA SER A 567 20.02 -12.02 32.15
C SER A 567 21.27 -11.36 32.71
N SER A 568 21.75 -11.79 33.88
CA SER A 568 23.00 -11.29 34.49
C SER A 568 24.27 -11.79 33.76
N ALA A 569 24.20 -12.00 32.45
CA ALA A 569 25.32 -12.37 31.61
C ALA A 569 26.14 -11.12 31.29
N ALA A 570 27.46 -11.19 31.44
CA ALA A 570 28.34 -10.07 31.16
C ALA A 570 28.57 -9.92 29.65
N GLU A 571 28.49 -8.68 29.15
CA GLU A 571 28.75 -8.33 27.75
C GLU A 571 30.25 -8.23 27.43
N ASP A 572 31.06 -9.15 27.99
CA ASP A 572 32.52 -9.11 27.94
C ASP A 572 33.14 -9.93 26.79
N VAL A 573 32.34 -10.70 26.05
CA VAL A 573 32.80 -11.39 24.83
C VAL A 573 32.32 -10.67 23.58
N SER A 574 33.27 -10.20 22.78
CA SER A 574 33.02 -9.66 21.43
C SER A 574 33.09 -10.77 20.37
N LEU A 575 32.25 -10.67 19.33
CA LEU A 575 32.22 -11.60 18.19
C LEU A 575 32.43 -10.85 16.87
N LYS A 576 33.24 -11.42 15.97
CA LYS A 576 33.49 -10.91 14.62
C LYS A 576 33.49 -12.06 13.61
N VAL A 577 32.66 -11.94 12.58
CA VAL A 577 32.73 -12.81 11.39
C VAL A 577 33.67 -12.19 10.36
N SER A 578 34.52 -13.01 9.75
CA SER A 578 35.46 -12.62 8.69
C SER A 578 35.73 -13.76 7.72
N MET A 579 36.29 -13.43 6.55
CA MET A 579 36.58 -14.36 5.46
C MET A 579 37.77 -13.80 4.69
N ASP A 580 38.73 -14.67 4.34
CA ASP A 580 40.01 -14.22 3.79
C ASP A 580 39.96 -13.95 2.28
N GLY A 581 40.88 -13.10 1.82
CA GLY A 581 41.10 -12.82 0.40
C GLY A 581 40.00 -11.98 -0.25
N LYS A 582 39.38 -12.50 -1.32
CA LYS A 582 38.41 -11.79 -2.17
C LYS A 582 36.97 -12.33 -2.03
N GLY A 583 36.71 -13.16 -1.03
CA GLY A 583 35.44 -13.89 -0.89
C GLY A 583 35.33 -15.13 -1.78
N PRO A 584 34.17 -15.80 -1.76
CA PRO A 584 33.99 -17.13 -2.33
C PRO A 584 33.93 -17.08 -3.86
N LYS A 585 34.22 -18.22 -4.50
CA LYS A 585 34.08 -18.40 -5.94
C LYS A 585 33.12 -19.55 -6.22
N MET A 586 32.27 -19.38 -7.22
CA MET A 586 31.37 -20.45 -7.67
C MET A 586 32.15 -21.72 -8.01
N GLY A 587 31.72 -22.86 -7.45
CA GLY A 587 32.38 -24.15 -7.63
C GLY A 587 33.65 -24.36 -6.80
N GLN A 588 33.90 -23.53 -5.77
CA GLN A 588 34.96 -23.71 -4.78
C GLN A 588 34.40 -23.60 -3.36
N ASP A 589 35.08 -24.23 -2.40
CA ASP A 589 34.73 -24.13 -0.98
C ASP A 589 34.93 -22.70 -0.45
N ALA A 590 34.29 -22.38 0.67
CA ALA A 590 34.24 -21.04 1.24
C ALA A 590 34.52 -21.04 2.75
N ASP A 591 35.72 -20.60 3.14
CA ASP A 591 36.15 -20.56 4.54
C ASP A 591 35.69 -19.27 5.24
N LEU A 592 34.72 -19.38 6.15
CA LEU A 592 34.32 -18.30 7.07
C LEU A 592 34.92 -18.54 8.46
N SER A 593 35.53 -17.51 9.03
CA SER A 593 36.11 -17.51 10.37
C SER A 593 35.29 -16.64 11.33
N ILE A 594 34.78 -17.24 12.40
CA ILE A 594 34.11 -16.55 13.51
C ILE A 594 35.11 -16.40 14.65
N THR A 595 35.66 -15.20 14.83
CA THR A 595 36.57 -14.85 15.93
C THR A 595 35.75 -14.34 17.12
N MET A 596 36.02 -14.87 18.31
CA MET A 596 35.45 -14.39 19.57
C MET A 596 36.57 -14.03 20.54
N VAL A 597 36.42 -12.91 21.26
CA VAL A 597 37.43 -12.40 22.20
C VAL A 597 36.77 -12.04 23.52
N ASN A 598 37.14 -12.76 24.57
CA ASN A 598 36.67 -12.56 25.95
C ASN A 598 37.57 -11.55 26.67
N SER A 599 37.03 -10.36 26.94
CA SER A 599 37.72 -9.26 27.61
C SER A 599 37.69 -9.33 29.15
N SER A 600 37.09 -10.37 29.72
CA SER A 600 37.01 -10.55 31.18
C SER A 600 38.18 -11.35 31.77
N ALA A 601 38.29 -11.29 33.09
CA ALA A 601 39.16 -12.15 33.87
C ALA A 601 38.54 -13.53 34.20
N GLU A 602 37.35 -13.84 33.66
CA GLU A 602 36.59 -15.06 33.95
C GLU A 602 36.51 -15.97 32.72
N HIS A 603 36.29 -17.28 32.93
CA HIS A 603 35.96 -18.18 31.83
C HIS A 603 34.52 -17.90 31.34
N ARG A 604 34.32 -17.98 30.03
CA ARG A 604 33.00 -17.82 29.39
C ARG A 604 32.69 -19.03 28.54
N THR A 605 31.50 -19.61 28.73
CA THR A 605 30.97 -20.69 27.91
C THR A 605 29.84 -20.10 27.06
N ILE A 606 29.93 -20.24 25.74
CA ILE A 606 28.99 -19.67 24.77
C ILE A 606 28.45 -20.78 23.88
N VAL A 607 27.12 -20.81 23.72
CA VAL A 607 26.47 -21.61 22.68
C VAL A 607 26.48 -20.79 21.39
N LEU A 608 27.42 -21.03 20.49
CA LEU A 608 27.47 -20.34 19.20
C LEU A 608 26.50 -21.00 18.23
N HIS A 609 25.38 -20.33 17.96
CA HIS A 609 24.53 -20.63 16.81
C HIS A 609 25.02 -19.85 15.59
N SER A 610 25.16 -20.51 14.45
CA SER A 610 25.48 -19.84 13.17
C SER A 610 24.61 -20.36 12.02
N GLN A 611 24.39 -19.50 11.02
CA GLN A 611 23.58 -19.81 9.84
C GLN A 611 24.20 -19.18 8.60
N VAL A 612 24.23 -19.93 7.50
CA VAL A 612 24.61 -19.46 6.17
C VAL A 612 23.37 -19.53 5.27
N SER A 613 22.97 -18.37 4.72
CA SER A 613 21.83 -18.23 3.82
C SER A 613 22.27 -17.70 2.46
N VAL A 614 21.65 -18.21 1.40
CA VAL A 614 21.70 -17.64 0.04
C VAL A 614 20.65 -16.54 -0.06
N VAL A 615 21.07 -15.38 -0.56
CA VAL A 615 20.21 -14.25 -0.89
C VAL A 615 20.30 -13.93 -2.39
N TYR A 616 19.25 -13.37 -2.97
CA TYR A 616 19.34 -12.71 -4.27
C TYR A 616 20.13 -11.40 -4.13
N TYR A 617 20.63 -10.86 -5.25
CA TYR A 617 21.38 -9.59 -5.23
C TYR A 617 20.54 -8.40 -4.73
N THR A 618 19.21 -8.51 -4.81
CA THR A 618 18.20 -7.60 -4.26
C THR A 618 18.10 -7.65 -2.72
N GLY A 619 18.88 -8.50 -2.05
CA GLY A 619 18.85 -8.70 -0.60
C GLY A 619 17.69 -9.58 -0.11
N VAL A 620 16.91 -10.18 -1.02
CA VAL A 620 15.83 -11.13 -0.72
C VAL A 620 16.40 -12.47 -0.27
N HIS A 621 15.91 -13.04 0.84
CA HIS A 621 16.33 -14.39 1.28
C HIS A 621 15.78 -15.48 0.35
N LYS A 622 16.66 -16.35 -0.19
CA LYS A 622 16.26 -17.50 -1.02
C LYS A 622 16.18 -18.79 -0.21
N ALA A 623 17.26 -19.18 0.45
CA ALA A 623 17.36 -20.48 1.13
C ALA A 623 18.44 -20.48 2.22
N ILE A 624 18.27 -21.31 3.24
CA ILE A 624 19.31 -21.65 4.22
C ILE A 624 20.12 -22.81 3.63
N ILE A 625 21.45 -22.69 3.62
CA ILE A 625 22.36 -23.73 3.07
C ILE A 625 23.29 -24.35 4.12
N GLY A 626 23.35 -23.77 5.32
CA GLY A 626 24.05 -24.34 6.47
C GLY A 626 23.57 -23.74 7.78
N GLN A 627 23.53 -24.56 8.83
CA GLN A 627 23.31 -24.16 10.22
C GLN A 627 24.24 -24.98 11.11
N ASP A 628 24.78 -24.36 12.15
CA ASP A 628 25.60 -25.02 13.17
C ASP A 628 25.25 -24.53 14.57
N ARG A 629 25.51 -25.39 15.57
CA ARG A 629 25.43 -25.10 17.00
C ARG A 629 26.66 -25.69 17.71
N THR A 630 27.67 -24.86 17.95
CA THR A 630 28.91 -25.27 18.63
C THR A 630 28.99 -24.67 20.04
N ASP A 631 29.21 -25.51 21.05
CA ASP A 631 29.46 -25.08 22.44
C ASP A 631 30.95 -24.70 22.61
N VAL A 632 31.25 -23.42 22.83
CA VAL A 632 32.61 -22.86 22.86
C VAL A 632 32.99 -22.39 24.26
N ASN A 633 34.14 -22.85 24.76
CA ASN A 633 34.72 -22.40 26.03
C ASN A 633 35.89 -21.44 25.78
N ILE A 634 35.70 -20.17 26.13
CA ILE A 634 36.66 -19.09 25.90
C ILE A 634 37.36 -18.74 27.22
N GLN A 635 38.68 -18.77 27.20
CA GLN A 635 39.52 -18.38 28.33
C GLN A 635 39.50 -16.85 28.52
N PRO A 636 39.91 -16.31 29.68
CA PRO A 636 40.39 -14.93 29.79
C PRO A 636 41.48 -14.64 28.75
N ASN A 637 41.53 -13.41 28.23
CA ASN A 637 42.45 -12.97 27.16
C ASN A 637 43.65 -12.17 27.69
#